data_AF-A0A2V7UK93-F1
#
_entry.id   AF-A0A2V7UK93-F1
#
_cell.length_a   1.000
_cell.length_b   1.000
_cell.length_c   1.000
_cell.angle_alpha   90.00
_cell.angle_beta   90.00
_cell.angle_gamma   90.00
#
_symmetry.space_group_name_H-M   'P 1'
#
loop_
_entity.id
_entity.type
_entity.pdbx_description
1 polymer ?
#
loop_
_entity_poly.entity_id
_entity_poly.type
_entity_poly.pdbx_seq_one_letter_code
_entity_poly.pdbx_strand_id
1 'polypeptide(L)'
;MRVHDLPGRGGTRAAVFDPALPDRHHRGFHRGGRRACGHRLDPQSIHGHALPLGDHAGSRGGCHGLSGRDSHRQLLTCSLRGPRVPDQAPACRGLRRSVPGGGPSRVVSHRRRPRHTHGRHADAVSGPFRFLPPAAGCVRLSKHSSSGGNVSRLFPSAAALATLLALLFPAAPQAAICDEISDAPASPLTTVRVPGTYLNPVFVGAPPGDVTRLFIVEQDGTIRIVKNGALLPTAFLDVSALTRSPADGGDNEEGLLGLAFHPDYAANGIFFIYHTAAGSTDNLLVRYTRDSANPDLADTTTRQVIMTFPHPSFGNHNGGMLAFAPDDGHLYVGTGDGGSGCDPSGNAQNPASPLGKLLRLDVDAVPISLETWALGLRNPWRYSFDRLSSDLYIADVGQNQWEEIDYRPAPRSPGENYAWVLYEGTHCPNPSCGSSGACNSIPNPILPILEYSHTGGACSITGGYVYRGCRMSGLSGRYFYADFCAAFIKSFRVVAGAVTDLRDQTAELAPGGGAAINLITSFGEDARGEIYIADRGGEIYKIVPILPNLQVSGVGAAPFSPGSSDWTWEDLQATSGHPIAQYHVYRSPGNGSGTFDCVFQNTVNLWPGGDTSVPPPGALFSYLVTGLNSAGQQTSPGTGTGGTPRTLSALPCPP
;
A
#
# COMPACT_ATOMS: atom_id res chain seq x y z
N MET A 1 -29.74 -21.43 67.44
CA MET A 1 -28.52 -21.86 68.19
C MET A 1 -27.86 -20.63 68.81
N ARG A 2 -26.71 -20.74 69.48
CA ARG A 2 -26.22 -19.74 70.47
C ARG A 2 -25.44 -18.53 69.88
N VAL A 3 -25.79 -17.33 70.39
CA VAL A 3 -24.91 -16.28 70.98
C VAL A 3 -23.88 -15.52 70.10
N HIS A 4 -24.17 -14.21 69.93
CA HIS A 4 -23.36 -12.98 70.10
C HIS A 4 -21.85 -12.85 69.77
N ASP A 5 -21.56 -11.70 69.14
CA ASP A 5 -20.55 -10.66 69.44
C ASP A 5 -19.03 -10.90 69.47
N LEU A 6 -18.37 -10.07 68.64
CA LEU A 6 -17.10 -9.34 68.87
C LEU A 6 -15.80 -10.15 69.10
N PRO A 7 -14.64 -9.51 68.82
CA PRO A 7 -13.91 -8.95 69.95
C PRO A 7 -13.30 -7.56 69.69
N GLY A 8 -13.14 -6.80 70.77
CA GLY A 8 -12.22 -5.66 70.83
C GLY A 8 -11.73 -5.44 72.27
N ARG A 9 -10.41 -5.36 72.46
CA ARG A 9 -9.64 -4.88 73.64
C ARG A 9 -8.14 -5.23 73.41
N GLY A 10 -7.17 -4.39 73.79
CA GLY A 10 -7.25 -3.01 74.28
C GLY A 10 -5.97 -2.57 75.01
N GLY A 11 -5.83 -1.26 75.26
CA GLY A 11 -4.74 -0.66 76.04
C GLY A 11 -3.63 0.01 75.19
N THR A 12 -2.99 1.11 75.62
CA THR A 12 -3.17 1.88 76.87
C THR A 12 -2.66 3.33 76.78
N ARG A 13 -3.45 4.26 77.36
CA ARG A 13 -3.08 5.54 78.01
C ARG A 13 -2.56 6.73 77.17
N ALA A 14 -2.94 7.92 77.64
CA ALA A 14 -2.60 9.26 77.12
C ALA A 14 -1.21 9.73 77.62
N ALA A 15 -0.63 10.87 77.18
CA ALA A 15 -1.11 12.23 77.45
C ALA A 15 -0.62 13.31 76.45
N VAL A 16 -0.96 14.58 76.75
CA VAL A 16 -0.86 15.80 75.90
C VAL A 16 0.51 16.50 76.03
N PHE A 17 1.04 17.10 74.93
CA PHE A 17 1.46 18.51 74.81
C PHE A 17 2.16 18.82 73.45
N ASP A 18 2.08 20.08 73.01
CA ASP A 18 2.80 20.70 71.88
C ASP A 18 3.74 21.79 72.45
N PRO A 19 4.97 21.99 71.92
CA PRO A 19 5.22 23.29 71.25
C PRO A 19 6.33 23.36 70.15
N ALA A 20 6.01 24.10 69.09
CA ALA A 20 6.76 25.25 68.54
C ALA A 20 8.16 25.12 67.85
N LEU A 21 8.46 26.20 67.09
CA LEU A 21 9.63 26.50 66.24
C LEU A 21 10.98 26.62 66.98
N PRO A 22 12.10 26.69 66.22
CA PRO A 22 12.74 28.01 66.11
C PRO A 22 13.15 28.43 64.69
N ASP A 23 13.26 29.75 64.50
CA ASP A 23 13.86 30.46 63.35
C ASP A 23 14.92 31.45 63.88
N ARG A 24 16.04 31.64 63.16
CA ARG A 24 16.83 32.90 63.14
C ARG A 24 18.09 32.90 62.24
N HIS A 25 18.12 33.92 61.39
CA HIS A 25 19.25 34.80 61.02
C HIS A 25 20.70 34.48 61.43
N HIS A 26 21.63 34.81 60.52
CA HIS A 26 22.62 35.88 60.78
C HIS A 26 22.95 36.71 59.52
N ARG A 27 23.42 37.96 59.69
CA ARG A 27 23.77 38.92 58.61
C ARG A 27 25.23 39.40 58.74
N GLY A 28 25.84 39.79 57.61
CA GLY A 28 27.03 40.66 57.52
C GLY A 28 28.37 39.93 57.33
N PHE A 29 29.43 40.58 56.81
CA PHE A 29 29.53 41.92 56.23
C PHE A 29 30.84 42.09 55.38
N HIS A 30 30.83 43.01 54.41
CA HIS A 30 31.97 43.76 53.81
C HIS A 30 33.00 43.17 52.80
N ARG A 31 33.03 43.87 51.63
CA ARG A 31 34.18 44.48 50.90
C ARG A 31 35.04 43.70 49.87
N GLY A 32 34.79 44.02 48.59
CA GLY A 32 35.82 44.24 47.54
C GLY A 32 36.13 43.04 46.62
N GLY A 33 36.41 43.21 45.31
CA GLY A 33 36.30 44.41 44.46
C GLY A 33 37.09 44.31 43.13
N ARG A 34 36.72 45.13 42.12
CA ARG A 34 37.26 45.22 40.71
C ARG A 34 36.67 44.16 39.75
N ARG A 35 35.97 44.58 38.66
CA ARG A 35 36.40 44.85 37.25
C ARG A 35 36.70 43.56 36.44
N ALA A 36 36.30 43.40 35.16
CA ALA A 36 35.77 44.35 34.17
C ALA A 36 34.76 43.75 33.16
N CYS A 37 34.05 44.66 32.47
CA CYS A 37 33.46 44.72 31.11
C CYS A 37 33.54 43.52 30.14
N GLY A 38 32.65 43.37 29.13
CA GLY A 38 31.62 44.31 28.63
C GLY A 38 30.66 43.72 27.56
N HIS A 39 29.84 44.56 26.91
CA HIS A 39 28.66 44.17 26.11
C HIS A 39 28.82 44.20 24.57
N ARG A 40 28.23 43.20 23.89
CA ARG A 40 27.14 43.24 22.85
C ARG A 40 27.25 44.16 21.60
N LEU A 41 26.69 43.64 20.48
CA LEU A 41 26.13 44.29 19.25
C LEU A 41 26.96 44.23 17.94
N ASP A 42 26.42 43.56 16.90
CA ASP A 42 25.92 44.04 15.58
C ASP A 42 26.61 45.22 14.82
N PRO A 43 26.44 45.36 13.47
CA PRO A 43 26.19 44.37 12.39
C PRO A 43 26.88 44.74 11.02
N GLN A 44 26.38 44.14 9.91
CA GLN A 44 26.44 44.62 8.50
C GLN A 44 27.71 44.39 7.63
N SER A 45 27.56 44.66 6.33
CA SER A 45 28.30 44.12 5.17
C SER A 45 29.05 45.19 4.36
N ILE A 46 29.92 44.77 3.41
CA ILE A 46 30.02 45.31 2.02
C ILE A 46 31.07 44.56 1.14
N HIS A 47 30.88 44.67 -0.18
CA HIS A 47 31.54 44.09 -1.37
C HIS A 47 33.05 43.75 -1.39
N GLY A 48 33.42 42.78 -2.26
CA GLY A 48 34.77 42.57 -2.82
C GLY A 48 34.73 41.75 -4.14
N HIS A 49 35.28 42.28 -5.23
CA HIS A 49 35.12 41.75 -6.61
C HIS A 49 36.12 40.62 -7.01
N ALA A 50 35.74 39.91 -8.10
CA ALA A 50 36.57 39.49 -9.25
C ALA A 50 36.79 37.98 -9.53
N LEU A 51 36.96 37.71 -10.84
CA LEU A 51 37.16 36.44 -11.58
C LEU A 51 38.52 36.53 -12.34
N PRO A 52 38.93 35.62 -13.26
CA PRO A 52 38.83 34.14 -13.36
C PRO A 52 40.22 33.50 -13.73
N LEU A 53 40.20 32.27 -14.29
CA LEU A 53 41.18 31.60 -15.18
C LEU A 53 42.25 30.66 -14.56
N GLY A 54 42.55 29.57 -15.29
CA GLY A 54 43.62 28.60 -14.99
C GLY A 54 43.42 27.21 -15.61
N ASP A 55 43.74 27.04 -16.90
CA ASP A 55 43.75 25.72 -17.58
C ASP A 55 44.95 24.85 -17.20
N HIS A 56 44.79 23.51 -17.26
CA HIS A 56 45.68 22.50 -17.88
C HIS A 56 45.20 21.08 -17.47
N ALA A 57 45.07 20.01 -18.27
CA ALA A 57 45.59 19.56 -19.58
C ALA A 57 46.68 18.46 -19.50
N GLY A 58 46.31 17.21 -19.87
CA GLY A 58 47.22 16.06 -20.08
C GLY A 58 47.36 15.08 -18.89
N SER A 59 47.75 13.81 -19.07
CA SER A 59 47.92 13.06 -20.34
C SER A 59 47.93 11.51 -20.17
N ARG A 60 47.45 10.84 -21.24
CA ARG A 60 47.50 9.42 -21.65
C ARG A 60 48.44 8.40 -20.94
N GLY A 61 47.92 7.17 -20.78
CA GLY A 61 48.68 5.90 -20.83
C GLY A 61 48.47 4.97 -19.60
N GLY A 62 48.50 3.64 -19.70
CA GLY A 62 48.48 2.77 -20.89
C GLY A 62 49.00 1.33 -20.63
N CYS A 63 48.23 0.32 -21.08
CA CYS A 63 48.62 -1.09 -21.32
C CYS A 63 48.88 -2.09 -20.15
N HIS A 64 48.11 -3.19 -20.19
CA HIS A 64 48.45 -4.62 -19.92
C HIS A 64 49.28 -5.07 -18.69
N GLY A 65 48.77 -6.10 -18.00
CA GLY A 65 49.56 -6.98 -17.08
C GLY A 65 48.74 -8.15 -16.52
N LEU A 66 48.96 -9.37 -17.02
CA LEU A 66 48.20 -10.59 -16.63
C LEU A 66 48.75 -11.28 -15.38
N SER A 67 47.85 -11.99 -14.68
CA SER A 67 48.08 -13.20 -13.86
C SER A 67 48.80 -13.08 -12.50
N GLY A 68 48.53 -14.07 -11.64
CA GLY A 68 49.20 -14.27 -10.34
C GLY A 68 48.23 -14.89 -9.31
N ARG A 69 48.57 -16.05 -8.74
CA ARG A 69 47.81 -16.68 -7.65
C ARG A 69 48.56 -16.61 -6.31
N ASP A 70 47.82 -16.96 -5.25
CA ASP A 70 48.26 -17.74 -4.09
C ASP A 70 49.05 -17.06 -2.94
N SER A 71 48.30 -16.82 -1.86
CA SER A 71 48.43 -17.58 -0.59
C SER A 71 49.72 -17.46 0.26
N HIS A 72 49.72 -16.53 1.22
CA HIS A 72 50.39 -16.62 2.53
C HIS A 72 49.75 -15.57 3.50
N ARG A 73 49.76 -15.67 4.84
CA ARG A 73 50.49 -16.56 5.77
C ARG A 73 49.73 -16.72 7.11
N GLN A 74 49.85 -17.87 7.79
CA GLN A 74 49.55 -18.04 9.23
C GLN A 74 50.77 -17.72 10.10
N LEU A 75 50.59 -17.48 11.41
CA LEU A 75 51.43 -17.80 12.61
C LEU A 75 50.63 -17.30 13.86
N LEU A 76 50.58 -17.87 15.08
CA LEU A 76 51.10 -19.10 15.72
C LEU A 76 50.29 -19.49 16.99
N THR A 77 50.01 -20.80 17.17
CA THR A 77 50.02 -21.68 18.41
C THR A 77 49.98 -21.09 19.84
N CYS A 78 49.44 -21.74 20.91
CA CYS A 78 48.75 -23.04 21.19
C CYS A 78 48.03 -22.90 22.59
N SER A 79 47.75 -23.84 23.53
CA SER A 79 48.03 -25.26 23.91
C SER A 79 47.10 -25.62 25.12
N LEU A 80 46.82 -26.84 25.67
CA LEU A 80 47.00 -28.27 25.33
C LEU A 80 46.17 -29.15 26.35
N ARG A 81 46.14 -30.49 26.18
CA ARG A 81 45.67 -31.61 27.07
C ARG A 81 44.19 -32.08 26.99
N GLY A 82 44.00 -33.41 26.93
CA GLY A 82 42.71 -34.17 27.01
C GLY A 82 42.68 -35.13 28.23
N PRO A 83 41.86 -36.23 28.28
CA PRO A 83 42.06 -37.40 27.38
C PRO A 83 40.85 -38.36 27.04
N ARG A 84 40.97 -39.07 25.89
CA ARG A 84 40.63 -40.50 25.55
C ARG A 84 39.38 -41.27 26.09
N VAL A 85 38.45 -41.68 25.19
CA VAL A 85 38.21 -43.05 24.59
C VAL A 85 38.06 -44.29 25.53
N PRO A 86 37.20 -45.36 25.33
CA PRO A 86 36.66 -45.96 24.07
C PRO A 86 35.17 -46.52 24.03
N ASP A 87 34.78 -47.06 22.84
CA ASP A 87 33.87 -48.21 22.49
C ASP A 87 32.49 -48.45 23.17
N GLN A 88 31.41 -48.86 22.46
CA GLN A 88 31.25 -50.17 21.78
C GLN A 88 30.11 -50.22 20.72
N ALA A 89 30.06 -51.33 19.96
CA ALA A 89 28.94 -51.77 19.13
C ALA A 89 28.64 -53.27 19.35
N PRO A 90 27.43 -53.78 19.00
CA PRO A 90 27.22 -55.19 18.72
C PRO A 90 26.73 -55.44 17.27
N ALA A 91 26.86 -56.69 16.79
CA ALA A 91 26.54 -57.06 15.41
C ALA A 91 25.95 -58.47 15.26
N CYS A 92 25.47 -58.77 14.05
CA CYS A 92 25.26 -60.11 13.45
C CYS A 92 24.13 -61.01 13.99
N ARG A 93 23.05 -61.13 13.20
CA ARG A 93 22.50 -62.37 12.57
C ARG A 93 21.36 -61.98 11.62
N GLY A 94 21.20 -62.49 10.39
CA GLY A 94 22.10 -63.31 9.57
C GLY A 94 21.49 -64.64 9.11
N LEU A 95 20.97 -64.71 7.88
CA LEU A 95 20.77 -65.95 7.11
C LEU A 95 20.60 -65.65 5.60
N ARG A 96 20.98 -66.60 4.74
CA ARG A 96 20.93 -66.54 3.26
C ARG A 96 20.18 -67.75 2.69
N ARG A 97 19.50 -67.60 1.54
CA ARG A 97 19.28 -68.55 0.41
C ARG A 97 18.01 -68.15 -0.38
N SER A 98 17.84 -68.42 -1.68
CA SER A 98 18.78 -68.66 -2.79
C SER A 98 18.03 -68.67 -4.14
N VAL A 99 18.65 -68.15 -5.21
CA VAL A 99 18.22 -68.21 -6.63
C VAL A 99 18.29 -69.67 -7.13
N PRO A 100 17.29 -70.23 -7.88
CA PRO A 100 16.98 -69.92 -9.29
C PRO A 100 15.47 -69.77 -9.61
N GLY A 101 15.04 -69.38 -10.82
CA GLY A 101 15.74 -68.92 -12.02
C GLY A 101 14.91 -69.18 -13.30
N GLY A 102 15.16 -68.43 -14.38
CA GLY A 102 14.52 -68.64 -15.70
C GLY A 102 13.88 -67.40 -16.32
N GLY A 103 14.26 -67.10 -17.57
CA GLY A 103 13.51 -66.25 -18.50
C GLY A 103 12.96 -67.10 -19.66
N PRO A 104 12.74 -66.55 -20.89
CA PRO A 104 13.06 -65.18 -21.30
C PRO A 104 11.98 -64.49 -22.19
N SER A 105 12.25 -63.22 -22.51
CA SER A 105 11.94 -62.53 -23.78
C SER A 105 10.53 -62.58 -24.41
N ARG A 106 9.97 -61.39 -24.65
CA ARG A 106 9.40 -61.09 -25.97
C ARG A 106 9.76 -59.69 -26.46
N VAL A 107 10.72 -59.65 -27.38
CA VAL A 107 10.98 -58.47 -28.24
C VAL A 107 9.97 -58.49 -29.39
N VAL A 108 9.41 -57.34 -29.74
CA VAL A 108 8.79 -57.13 -31.05
C VAL A 108 9.43 -55.91 -31.70
N SER A 109 10.08 -56.13 -32.84
CA SER A 109 10.58 -55.06 -33.71
C SER A 109 10.28 -55.42 -35.16
N HIS A 110 9.70 -54.49 -35.92
CA HIS A 110 9.54 -54.65 -37.37
C HIS A 110 9.86 -53.37 -38.15
N ARG A 111 10.14 -53.56 -39.44
CA ARG A 111 11.07 -52.73 -40.20
C ARG A 111 10.39 -51.65 -41.06
N ARG A 112 10.99 -50.46 -41.04
CA ARG A 112 11.22 -49.50 -42.14
C ARG A 112 10.56 -49.76 -43.53
N ARG A 113 9.79 -48.75 -44.01
CA ARG A 113 9.85 -48.05 -45.35
C ARG A 113 9.58 -48.90 -46.63
N PRO A 114 9.36 -48.31 -47.84
CA PRO A 114 9.51 -46.92 -48.36
C PRO A 114 8.18 -46.17 -48.60
N ARG A 115 8.07 -44.85 -48.88
CA ARG A 115 8.81 -43.86 -49.72
C ARG A 115 8.50 -43.91 -51.23
N HIS A 116 7.58 -43.04 -51.68
CA HIS A 116 7.35 -42.62 -53.08
C HIS A 116 7.67 -41.11 -53.16
N THR A 117 8.73 -40.68 -53.86
CA THR A 117 8.87 -40.34 -55.31
C THR A 117 8.40 -38.92 -55.68
N HIS A 118 9.26 -38.17 -56.38
CA HIS A 118 9.07 -36.75 -56.74
C HIS A 118 8.18 -36.54 -57.97
N GLY A 119 7.51 -35.37 -58.00
CA GLY A 119 7.29 -34.58 -59.21
C GLY A 119 8.01 -33.23 -59.09
N ARG A 120 8.33 -32.57 -60.21
CA ARG A 120 8.97 -31.24 -60.28
C ARG A 120 8.32 -30.40 -61.39
N HIS A 121 8.61 -29.09 -61.35
CA HIS A 121 8.56 -28.12 -62.47
C HIS A 121 7.17 -27.71 -62.97
N ALA A 122 6.94 -26.47 -63.41
CA ALA A 122 7.71 -25.21 -63.28
C ALA A 122 6.81 -24.00 -63.67
N ASP A 123 7.27 -22.79 -63.35
CA ASP A 123 7.08 -21.49 -64.06
C ASP A 123 5.65 -20.99 -64.43
N ALA A 124 5.34 -19.68 -64.55
CA ALA A 124 5.93 -18.42 -64.08
C ALA A 124 4.90 -17.28 -64.37
N VAL A 125 5.37 -16.02 -64.51
CA VAL A 125 4.68 -14.84 -65.12
C VAL A 125 3.73 -14.02 -64.23
N SER A 126 4.31 -12.92 -63.75
CA SER A 126 3.77 -11.62 -63.31
C SER A 126 2.55 -11.03 -64.05
N GLY A 127 1.73 -10.25 -63.33
CA GLY A 127 0.85 -9.22 -63.92
C GLY A 127 -0.23 -8.68 -62.95
N PRO A 128 -0.38 -7.35 -62.74
CA PRO A 128 -1.31 -6.80 -61.74
C PRO A 128 -2.63 -6.25 -62.33
N PHE A 129 -3.74 -6.38 -61.59
CA PHE A 129 -4.95 -5.56 -61.77
C PHE A 129 -5.59 -5.20 -60.42
N ARG A 130 -6.07 -3.96 -60.29
CA ARG A 130 -6.91 -3.46 -59.20
C ARG A 130 -8.39 -3.61 -59.57
N PHE A 131 -9.28 -3.86 -58.61
CA PHE A 131 -10.63 -3.28 -58.59
C PHE A 131 -11.21 -3.23 -57.15
N LEU A 132 -12.21 -2.36 -56.94
CA LEU A 132 -12.90 -2.09 -55.67
C LEU A 132 -14.33 -2.68 -55.68
N PRO A 133 -15.03 -2.79 -54.52
CA PRO A 133 -16.13 -3.74 -54.36
C PRO A 133 -17.53 -3.20 -54.74
N PRO A 134 -18.51 -4.10 -55.00
CA PRO A 134 -19.93 -3.77 -55.14
C PRO A 134 -20.69 -3.76 -53.79
N ALA A 135 -21.88 -3.15 -53.79
CA ALA A 135 -22.76 -2.99 -52.62
C ALA A 135 -24.02 -3.90 -52.66
N ALA A 136 -24.88 -3.75 -51.66
CA ALA A 136 -25.99 -4.66 -51.32
C ALA A 136 -27.14 -4.76 -52.35
N GLY A 137 -27.89 -5.88 -52.29
CA GLY A 137 -29.16 -6.10 -53.00
C GLY A 137 -30.04 -7.16 -52.31
N CYS A 138 -31.33 -6.87 -52.13
CA CYS A 138 -32.27 -7.71 -51.36
C CYS A 138 -32.85 -8.90 -52.15
N VAL A 139 -33.25 -9.96 -51.43
CA VAL A 139 -34.23 -10.97 -51.90
C VAL A 139 -35.30 -11.20 -50.84
N ARG A 140 -36.57 -11.37 -51.25
CA ARG A 140 -37.73 -11.66 -50.38
C ARG A 140 -37.97 -13.17 -50.27
N LEU A 141 -38.56 -13.61 -49.16
CA LEU A 141 -39.11 -14.97 -48.98
C LEU A 141 -40.63 -14.94 -48.82
N SER A 142 -41.34 -16.00 -49.23
CA SER A 142 -42.77 -16.19 -48.95
C SER A 142 -43.21 -17.66 -48.98
N LYS A 143 -43.64 -18.14 -47.81
CA LYS A 143 -44.65 -19.18 -47.48
C LYS A 143 -45.03 -20.23 -48.55
N HIS A 144 -45.02 -21.51 -48.15
CA HIS A 144 -46.24 -22.16 -47.63
C HIS A 144 -45.99 -23.48 -46.85
N SER A 145 -46.95 -23.82 -45.97
CA SER A 145 -47.44 -25.13 -45.46
C SER A 145 -46.56 -26.40 -45.53
N SER A 146 -46.63 -27.36 -44.59
CA SER A 146 -47.45 -27.56 -43.35
C SER A 146 -46.88 -28.81 -42.62
N SER A 147 -47.20 -29.21 -41.38
CA SER A 147 -48.15 -28.89 -40.29
C SER A 147 -47.51 -29.42 -38.97
N GLY A 148 -48.03 -29.37 -37.73
CA GLY A 148 -49.30 -28.99 -37.07
C GLY A 148 -49.43 -29.85 -35.80
N GLY A 149 -49.96 -29.34 -34.67
CA GLY A 149 -50.13 -30.17 -33.45
C GLY A 149 -49.97 -29.49 -32.07
N ASN A 150 -50.98 -28.74 -31.64
CA ASN A 150 -51.42 -28.53 -30.25
C ASN A 150 -50.56 -27.77 -29.19
N VAL A 151 -51.29 -27.35 -28.15
CA VAL A 151 -50.89 -26.78 -26.84
C VAL A 151 -50.27 -25.38 -26.83
N SER A 152 -51.14 -24.38 -26.90
CA SER A 152 -50.82 -22.97 -26.60
C SER A 152 -50.48 -22.76 -25.12
N ARG A 153 -49.20 -22.66 -24.76
CA ARG A 153 -48.77 -22.01 -23.51
C ARG A 153 -48.26 -20.61 -23.83
N LEU A 154 -48.82 -19.59 -23.18
CA LEU A 154 -48.34 -18.21 -23.27
C LEU A 154 -47.04 -18.07 -22.49
N PHE A 155 -45.91 -18.19 -23.19
CA PHE A 155 -44.63 -17.72 -22.69
C PHE A 155 -44.43 -16.25 -23.11
N PRO A 156 -44.26 -15.31 -22.17
CA PRO A 156 -43.87 -13.94 -22.53
C PRO A 156 -42.46 -13.95 -23.14
N SER A 157 -42.20 -13.05 -24.10
CA SER A 157 -40.94 -13.00 -24.83
C SER A 157 -39.75 -12.71 -23.91
N ALA A 158 -38.62 -13.38 -24.13
CA ALA A 158 -37.43 -13.34 -23.26
C ALA A 158 -36.86 -11.93 -22.99
N ALA A 159 -37.17 -10.94 -23.83
CA ALA A 159 -36.82 -9.53 -23.62
C ALA A 159 -37.43 -8.92 -22.34
N ALA A 160 -38.53 -9.47 -21.81
CA ALA A 160 -39.19 -8.95 -20.61
C ALA A 160 -38.60 -9.47 -19.29
N LEU A 161 -37.75 -10.51 -19.31
CA LEU A 161 -37.10 -11.04 -18.11
C LEU A 161 -35.76 -10.35 -17.80
N ALA A 162 -35.04 -9.91 -18.84
CA ALA A 162 -33.74 -9.26 -18.70
C ALA A 162 -33.80 -7.95 -17.88
N THR A 163 -34.88 -7.17 -18.02
CA THR A 163 -35.09 -5.92 -17.26
C THR A 163 -35.58 -6.12 -15.83
N LEU A 164 -36.02 -7.32 -15.44
CA LEU A 164 -36.51 -7.60 -14.08
C LEU A 164 -35.45 -8.22 -13.17
N LEU A 165 -34.44 -8.90 -13.74
CA LEU A 165 -33.33 -9.48 -12.97
C LEU A 165 -32.26 -8.46 -12.54
N ALA A 166 -32.22 -7.29 -13.18
CA ALA A 166 -31.34 -6.18 -12.81
C ALA A 166 -31.73 -5.46 -11.51
N LEU A 167 -32.87 -5.82 -10.90
CA LEU A 167 -33.41 -5.21 -9.66
C LEU A 167 -33.19 -6.08 -8.40
N LEU A 168 -32.43 -7.18 -8.52
CA LEU A 168 -32.17 -8.12 -7.41
C LEU A 168 -30.70 -8.18 -6.96
N PHE A 169 -29.81 -7.45 -7.63
CA PHE A 169 -28.46 -7.20 -7.11
C PHE A 169 -28.45 -5.86 -6.36
N PRO A 170 -28.10 -5.84 -5.05
CA PRO A 170 -28.01 -4.59 -4.30
C PRO A 170 -26.74 -3.84 -4.72
N ALA A 171 -26.89 -2.91 -5.66
CA ALA A 171 -25.88 -1.89 -5.99
C ALA A 171 -25.79 -0.84 -4.85
N ALA A 172 -25.47 -1.31 -3.63
CA ALA A 172 -25.71 -0.60 -2.38
C ALA A 172 -24.63 -0.69 -1.27
N PRO A 173 -23.45 -1.35 -1.40
CA PRO A 173 -22.42 -1.22 -0.35
C PRO A 173 -21.71 0.14 -0.42
N GLN A 174 -21.24 0.56 -1.61
CA GLN A 174 -20.42 1.76 -1.74
C GLN A 174 -21.20 3.07 -1.49
N ALA A 175 -22.49 3.13 -1.85
CA ALA A 175 -23.31 4.32 -1.66
C ALA A 175 -23.42 4.71 -0.18
N ALA A 176 -23.85 3.78 0.67
CA ALA A 176 -23.98 3.98 2.12
C ALA A 176 -22.63 4.21 2.84
N ILE A 177 -21.52 3.86 2.21
CA ILE A 177 -20.14 4.09 2.71
C ILE A 177 -19.64 5.51 2.36
N CYS A 178 -20.17 6.10 1.28
CA CYS A 178 -19.88 7.47 0.84
C CYS A 178 -20.89 8.52 1.33
N ASP A 179 -22.00 8.12 1.96
CA ASP A 179 -22.93 9.06 2.59
C ASP A 179 -22.19 10.01 3.57
N GLU A 180 -22.67 11.25 3.65
CA GLU A 180 -22.10 12.37 4.42
C GLU A 180 -20.69 12.84 3.99
N ILE A 181 -20.03 12.22 3.00
CA ILE A 181 -18.74 12.69 2.48
C ILE A 181 -18.94 13.80 1.43
N SER A 182 -18.37 14.98 1.71
CA SER A 182 -18.31 16.09 0.76
C SER A 182 -17.27 15.82 -0.35
N ASP A 183 -17.71 15.86 -1.60
CA ASP A 183 -16.85 15.73 -2.78
C ASP A 183 -16.15 17.05 -3.12
N ALA A 184 -14.88 16.97 -3.53
CA ALA A 184 -14.03 18.08 -3.95
C ALA A 184 -13.36 17.75 -5.31
N PRO A 185 -14.13 17.66 -6.42
CA PRO A 185 -13.70 17.01 -7.65
C PRO A 185 -12.68 17.79 -8.49
N ALA A 186 -12.41 19.05 -8.13
CA ALA A 186 -11.51 19.95 -8.86
C ALA A 186 -10.49 20.68 -7.95
N SER A 187 -10.29 20.19 -6.73
CA SER A 187 -9.22 20.67 -5.84
C SER A 187 -7.85 20.15 -6.29
N PRO A 188 -6.77 20.94 -6.13
CA PRO A 188 -5.41 20.40 -6.09
C PRO A 188 -5.27 19.39 -4.95
N LEU A 189 -4.28 18.50 -5.02
CA LEU A 189 -4.04 17.49 -4.00
C LEU A 189 -3.01 17.94 -2.96
N THR A 190 -2.98 17.25 -1.84
CA THR A 190 -1.90 17.28 -0.84
C THR A 190 -1.92 15.99 -0.01
N THR A 191 -1.02 15.87 0.96
CA THR A 191 -0.95 14.72 1.87
C THR A 191 -1.13 15.12 3.33
N VAL A 192 -1.84 14.26 4.08
CA VAL A 192 -1.98 14.37 5.54
C VAL A 192 -1.40 13.12 6.20
N ARG A 193 -0.45 13.32 7.11
CA ARG A 193 0.19 12.26 7.90
C ARG A 193 -0.84 11.55 8.79
N VAL A 194 -0.90 10.22 8.71
CA VAL A 194 -1.76 9.39 9.58
C VAL A 194 -1.11 9.27 10.96
N PRO A 195 -1.82 9.53 12.08
CA PRO A 195 -1.21 9.53 13.40
C PRO A 195 -0.64 8.17 13.81
N GLY A 196 0.68 8.14 14.01
CA GLY A 196 1.47 6.98 14.43
C GLY A 196 2.95 7.21 14.17
N THR A 197 3.76 6.17 14.35
CA THR A 197 5.08 5.95 13.73
C THR A 197 5.21 4.43 13.58
N TYR A 198 5.66 3.97 12.42
CA TYR A 198 5.59 2.57 12.01
C TYR A 198 6.99 2.01 11.74
N LEU A 199 7.19 0.72 11.94
CA LEU A 199 8.47 0.04 11.67
C LEU A 199 8.46 -0.52 10.25
N ASN A 200 9.26 0.06 9.35
CA ASN A 200 9.40 -0.39 7.95
C ASN A 200 8.04 -0.73 7.30
N PRO A 201 7.06 0.19 7.24
CA PRO A 201 5.74 -0.14 6.71
C PRO A 201 5.82 -0.54 5.23
N VAL A 202 5.15 -1.63 4.86
CA VAL A 202 5.15 -2.20 3.50
C VAL A 202 3.76 -2.37 2.89
N PHE A 203 2.69 -2.33 3.68
CA PHE A 203 1.31 -2.34 3.17
C PHE A 203 0.40 -1.55 4.09
N VAL A 204 -0.66 -0.95 3.51
CA VAL A 204 -1.72 -0.27 4.26
C VAL A 204 -3.07 -0.52 3.59
N GLY A 205 -4.13 -0.75 4.35
CA GLY A 205 -5.47 -0.94 3.80
C GLY A 205 -6.56 -1.19 4.85
N ALA A 206 -7.81 -1.38 4.42
CA ALA A 206 -8.93 -1.69 5.32
C ALA A 206 -9.73 -2.93 4.84
N PRO A 207 -10.37 -3.68 5.76
CA PRO A 207 -11.33 -4.71 5.38
C PRO A 207 -12.54 -4.13 4.62
N PRO A 208 -13.21 -4.95 3.77
CA PRO A 208 -14.47 -4.56 3.12
C PRO A 208 -15.50 -4.02 4.13
N GLY A 209 -15.98 -2.79 3.88
CA GLY A 209 -16.97 -2.11 4.73
C GLY A 209 -16.44 -1.48 6.02
N ASP A 210 -15.18 -1.69 6.42
CA ASP A 210 -14.64 -1.11 7.65
C ASP A 210 -14.21 0.36 7.45
N VAL A 211 -15.16 1.26 7.68
CA VAL A 211 -14.94 2.72 7.59
C VAL A 211 -14.25 3.33 8.82
N THR A 212 -13.82 2.50 9.79
CA THR A 212 -13.31 2.93 11.10
C THR A 212 -11.85 2.59 11.35
N ARG A 213 -11.31 1.55 10.68
CA ARG A 213 -9.97 1.02 10.92
C ARG A 213 -9.14 0.93 9.64
N LEU A 214 -7.89 1.36 9.77
CA LEU A 214 -6.83 1.18 8.79
C LEU A 214 -5.78 0.25 9.39
N PHE A 215 -5.40 -0.78 8.64
CA PHE A 215 -4.40 -1.78 9.03
C PHE A 215 -3.10 -1.49 8.30
N ILE A 216 -1.99 -1.42 9.04
CA ILE A 216 -0.64 -1.15 8.53
C ILE A 216 0.21 -2.39 8.79
N VAL A 217 0.89 -2.90 7.76
CA VAL A 217 1.84 -4.02 7.86
C VAL A 217 3.25 -3.49 7.99
N GLU A 218 3.92 -3.88 9.06
CA GLU A 218 5.32 -3.58 9.39
C GLU A 218 6.19 -4.77 8.96
N GLN A 219 7.26 -4.55 8.17
CA GLN A 219 8.07 -5.61 7.54
C GLN A 219 8.60 -6.64 8.55
N ASP A 220 8.89 -6.19 9.78
CA ASP A 220 9.50 -6.97 10.85
C ASP A 220 8.49 -7.89 11.60
N GLY A 221 7.25 -8.01 11.09
CA GLY A 221 6.31 -9.06 11.49
C GLY A 221 5.06 -8.62 12.26
N THR A 222 4.75 -7.33 12.32
CA THR A 222 3.58 -6.80 13.05
C THR A 222 2.52 -6.18 12.13
N ILE A 223 1.25 -6.31 12.53
CA ILE A 223 0.12 -5.60 11.89
C ILE A 223 -0.48 -4.63 12.92
N ARG A 224 -0.53 -3.35 12.58
CA ARG A 224 -1.00 -2.26 13.45
C ARG A 224 -2.36 -1.76 12.99
N ILE A 225 -3.17 -1.25 13.92
CA ILE A 225 -4.45 -0.62 13.61
C ILE A 225 -4.38 0.87 13.96
N VAL A 226 -4.75 1.73 13.02
CA VAL A 226 -5.27 3.07 13.30
C VAL A 226 -6.78 2.99 13.32
N LYS A 227 -7.41 3.31 14.45
CA LYS A 227 -8.86 3.27 14.66
C LYS A 227 -9.37 4.67 14.98
N ASN A 228 -10.35 5.15 14.22
CA ASN A 228 -10.91 6.50 14.37
C ASN A 228 -9.83 7.60 14.51
N GLY A 229 -8.81 7.55 13.64
CA GLY A 229 -7.70 8.50 13.62
C GLY A 229 -6.56 8.25 14.61
N ALA A 230 -6.68 7.30 15.55
CA ALA A 230 -5.66 7.03 16.56
C ALA A 230 -4.99 5.66 16.37
N LEU A 231 -3.64 5.60 16.39
CA LEU A 231 -2.89 4.33 16.46
C LEU A 231 -3.17 3.60 17.77
N LEU A 232 -3.60 2.34 17.68
CA LEU A 232 -3.79 1.48 18.85
C LEU A 232 -2.43 1.03 19.42
N PRO A 233 -2.30 0.93 20.77
CA PRO A 233 -1.04 0.56 21.41
C PRO A 233 -0.69 -0.92 21.18
N THR A 234 -1.70 -1.79 21.07
CA THR A 234 -1.53 -3.22 20.78
C THR A 234 -1.60 -3.45 19.27
N ALA A 235 -0.72 -4.33 18.76
CA ALA A 235 -0.82 -4.83 17.39
C ALA A 235 -2.07 -5.73 17.22
N PHE A 236 -2.65 -5.73 16.03
CA PHE A 236 -3.70 -6.70 15.63
C PHE A 236 -3.13 -8.11 15.61
N LEU A 237 -1.95 -8.26 15.01
CA LEU A 237 -1.21 -9.51 14.90
C LEU A 237 0.27 -9.22 15.12
N ASP A 238 0.94 -10.11 15.85
CA ASP A 238 2.39 -10.19 15.93
C ASP A 238 2.81 -11.60 15.50
N VAL A 239 3.60 -11.67 14.43
CA VAL A 239 4.22 -12.88 13.90
C VAL A 239 5.73 -12.69 13.71
N SER A 240 6.34 -11.71 14.39
CA SER A 240 7.79 -11.43 14.35
C SER A 240 8.61 -12.69 14.63
N ALA A 241 8.29 -13.43 15.70
CA ALA A 241 8.93 -14.70 16.06
C ALA A 241 8.67 -15.86 15.06
N LEU A 242 7.86 -15.65 14.02
CA LEU A 242 7.59 -16.58 12.92
C LEU A 242 8.07 -16.02 11.55
N THR A 243 8.62 -14.80 11.52
CA THR A 243 8.91 -14.04 10.29
C THR A 243 10.40 -13.75 10.18
N ARG A 244 11.01 -14.22 9.10
CA ARG A 244 12.38 -13.81 8.72
C ARG A 244 12.33 -12.42 8.09
N SER A 245 13.22 -11.51 8.48
CA SER A 245 13.18 -10.09 8.11
C SER A 245 14.56 -9.43 8.29
N PRO A 246 14.83 -8.24 7.72
CA PRO A 246 16.08 -7.52 7.95
C PRO A 246 16.47 -7.34 9.44
N ALA A 247 15.49 -7.32 10.35
CA ALA A 247 15.71 -7.25 11.79
C ALA A 247 16.26 -8.55 12.43
N ASP A 248 16.02 -9.73 11.83
CA ASP A 248 16.52 -11.03 12.34
C ASP A 248 17.72 -11.60 11.56
N GLY A 249 18.26 -10.83 10.61
CA GLY A 249 19.31 -11.29 9.68
C GLY A 249 18.76 -11.86 8.37
N GLY A 250 17.56 -11.42 7.99
CA GLY A 250 16.99 -11.52 6.65
C GLY A 250 17.66 -10.60 5.61
N ASP A 251 17.48 -10.93 4.34
CA ASP A 251 17.73 -10.06 3.20
C ASP A 251 16.65 -8.96 3.11
N ASN A 252 16.92 -7.91 2.32
CA ASN A 252 16.16 -6.66 2.31
C ASN A 252 14.69 -6.79 1.87
N GLU A 253 14.35 -7.82 1.10
CA GLU A 253 13.00 -8.11 0.62
C GLU A 253 12.27 -9.19 1.47
N GLU A 254 12.91 -9.78 2.48
CA GLU A 254 12.25 -10.77 3.36
C GLU A 254 11.40 -10.04 4.42
N GLY A 255 10.33 -10.66 4.92
CA GLY A 255 9.50 -10.07 5.97
C GLY A 255 8.05 -10.53 5.96
N LEU A 256 7.19 -9.76 6.64
CA LEU A 256 5.74 -9.80 6.50
C LEU A 256 5.35 -8.82 5.39
N LEU A 257 4.96 -9.33 4.21
CA LEU A 257 4.95 -8.57 2.96
C LEU A 257 3.54 -8.26 2.42
N GLY A 258 2.53 -9.02 2.83
CA GLY A 258 1.16 -8.88 2.32
C GLY A 258 0.08 -9.23 3.31
N LEU A 259 -1.09 -8.59 3.14
CA LEU A 259 -2.30 -8.77 3.95
C LEU A 259 -3.53 -8.65 3.04
N ALA A 260 -4.44 -9.63 3.09
CA ALA A 260 -5.75 -9.56 2.45
C ALA A 260 -6.86 -10.01 3.40
N PHE A 261 -7.94 -9.25 3.45
CA PHE A 261 -9.17 -9.61 4.16
C PHE A 261 -10.11 -10.36 3.23
N HIS A 262 -10.81 -11.38 3.74
CA HIS A 262 -11.86 -12.07 2.99
C HIS A 262 -12.96 -11.07 2.56
N PRO A 263 -13.62 -11.24 1.40
CA PRO A 263 -14.76 -10.41 1.02
C PRO A 263 -15.82 -10.32 2.15
N ASP A 264 -16.20 -11.47 2.70
CA ASP A 264 -17.10 -11.59 3.86
C ASP A 264 -16.43 -11.39 5.24
N TYR A 265 -15.28 -10.70 5.34
CA TYR A 265 -14.57 -10.51 6.61
C TYR A 265 -15.47 -9.95 7.72
N ALA A 266 -16.40 -9.06 7.39
CA ALA A 266 -17.39 -8.54 8.34
C ALA A 266 -18.12 -9.66 9.10
N ALA A 267 -18.51 -10.74 8.41
CA ALA A 267 -19.21 -11.89 8.97
C ALA A 267 -18.27 -13.00 9.47
N ASN A 268 -17.28 -13.41 8.67
CA ASN A 268 -16.47 -14.60 8.96
C ASN A 268 -15.14 -14.31 9.69
N GLY A 269 -14.68 -13.05 9.70
CA GLY A 269 -13.44 -12.64 10.34
C GLY A 269 -12.15 -13.17 9.71
N ILE A 270 -12.21 -13.84 8.55
CA ILE A 270 -11.07 -14.49 7.89
C ILE A 270 -10.14 -13.47 7.22
N PHE A 271 -8.84 -13.61 7.43
CA PHE A 271 -7.81 -12.86 6.72
C PHE A 271 -6.58 -13.73 6.41
N PHE A 272 -5.76 -13.25 5.48
CA PHE A 272 -4.59 -13.94 4.96
C PHE A 272 -3.37 -13.02 5.04
N ILE A 273 -2.21 -13.60 5.36
CA ILE A 273 -0.92 -12.93 5.30
C ILE A 273 0.04 -13.68 4.38
N TYR A 274 0.98 -12.94 3.80
CA TYR A 274 2.15 -13.50 3.10
C TYR A 274 3.42 -13.09 3.84
N HIS A 275 4.24 -14.05 4.26
CA HIS A 275 5.47 -13.77 4.98
C HIS A 275 6.59 -14.79 4.72
N THR A 276 7.85 -14.36 4.84
CA THR A 276 9.03 -15.24 4.84
C THR A 276 9.12 -15.98 6.18
N ALA A 277 9.37 -17.29 6.17
CA ALA A 277 9.33 -18.12 7.37
C ALA A 277 10.59 -17.98 8.24
N ALA A 278 10.45 -17.74 9.55
CA ALA A 278 11.60 -17.72 10.46
C ALA A 278 12.45 -18.99 10.34
N GLY A 279 13.75 -18.82 10.08
CA GLY A 279 14.71 -19.91 9.90
C GLY A 279 14.73 -20.59 8.51
N SER A 280 13.96 -20.10 7.53
CA SER A 280 14.06 -20.48 6.11
C SER A 280 13.96 -19.23 5.23
N THR A 281 14.32 -19.32 3.96
CA THR A 281 14.01 -18.30 2.94
C THR A 281 12.63 -18.54 2.29
N ASP A 282 11.97 -19.67 2.58
CA ASP A 282 10.65 -20.00 2.03
C ASP A 282 9.57 -19.01 2.47
N ASN A 283 8.70 -18.59 1.53
CA ASN A 283 7.54 -17.77 1.86
C ASN A 283 6.29 -18.62 2.15
N LEU A 284 5.37 -18.10 2.95
CA LEU A 284 4.14 -18.76 3.37
C LEU A 284 2.91 -17.89 3.11
N LEU A 285 1.88 -18.46 2.50
CA LEU A 285 0.51 -17.95 2.57
C LEU A 285 -0.16 -18.57 3.80
N VAL A 286 -0.63 -17.73 4.73
CA VAL A 286 -1.17 -18.18 6.02
C VAL A 286 -2.52 -17.51 6.29
N ARG A 287 -3.54 -18.32 6.60
CA ARG A 287 -4.88 -17.90 7.02
C ARG A 287 -4.97 -17.79 8.54
N TYR A 288 -5.73 -16.80 9.00
CA TYR A 288 -6.14 -16.57 10.39
C TYR A 288 -7.61 -16.10 10.43
N THR A 289 -8.21 -16.07 11.61
CA THR A 289 -9.39 -15.22 11.89
C THR A 289 -9.06 -14.15 12.93
N ARG A 290 -9.82 -13.04 12.92
CA ARG A 290 -9.84 -12.11 14.06
C ARG A 290 -10.38 -12.81 15.33
N ASP A 291 -10.03 -12.28 16.49
CA ASP A 291 -10.62 -12.70 17.76
C ASP A 291 -12.13 -12.35 17.80
N SER A 292 -12.92 -13.26 18.37
CA SER A 292 -14.38 -13.18 18.37
C SER A 292 -14.97 -12.24 19.43
N ALA A 293 -14.21 -11.92 20.48
CA ALA A 293 -14.60 -11.02 21.56
C ALA A 293 -14.01 -9.61 21.38
N ASN A 294 -12.82 -9.51 20.78
CA ASN A 294 -12.18 -8.24 20.40
C ASN A 294 -11.76 -8.26 18.93
N PRO A 295 -12.55 -7.68 18.01
CA PRO A 295 -12.25 -7.68 16.59
C PRO A 295 -11.01 -6.86 16.20
N ASP A 296 -10.42 -6.09 17.14
CA ASP A 296 -9.15 -5.37 16.96
C ASP A 296 -7.91 -6.26 17.23
N LEU A 297 -8.09 -7.56 17.48
CA LEU A 297 -7.01 -8.56 17.62
C LEU A 297 -7.23 -9.74 16.67
N ALA A 298 -6.14 -10.45 16.35
CA ALA A 298 -6.14 -11.73 15.67
C ALA A 298 -6.13 -12.91 16.67
N ASP A 299 -6.89 -13.96 16.40
CA ASP A 299 -6.76 -15.22 17.13
C ASP A 299 -5.60 -16.02 16.54
N THR A 300 -4.45 -15.94 17.20
CA THR A 300 -3.21 -16.62 16.77
C THR A 300 -3.31 -18.15 16.80
N THR A 301 -4.30 -18.73 17.49
CA THR A 301 -4.52 -20.18 17.53
C THR A 301 -5.15 -20.71 16.24
N THR A 302 -5.79 -19.84 15.45
CA THR A 302 -6.43 -20.19 14.16
C THR A 302 -5.46 -20.28 12.98
N ARG A 303 -4.16 -20.08 13.23
CA ARG A 303 -3.10 -20.08 12.21
C ARG A 303 -3.13 -21.35 11.36
N GLN A 304 -3.41 -21.20 10.07
CA GLN A 304 -3.35 -22.28 9.08
C GLN A 304 -2.46 -21.87 7.90
N VAL A 305 -1.34 -22.57 7.70
CA VAL A 305 -0.58 -22.45 6.45
C VAL A 305 -1.42 -23.03 5.31
N ILE A 306 -1.68 -22.21 4.29
CA ILE A 306 -2.43 -22.59 3.10
C ILE A 306 -1.47 -23.09 2.01
N MET A 307 -0.33 -22.41 1.85
CA MET A 307 0.73 -22.79 0.91
C MET A 307 2.10 -22.37 1.42
N THR A 308 3.10 -23.17 1.08
CA THR A 308 4.53 -22.81 1.16
C THR A 308 5.07 -22.63 -0.24
N PHE A 309 5.86 -21.59 -0.44
CA PHE A 309 6.56 -21.25 -1.68
C PHE A 309 8.05 -21.50 -1.45
N PRO A 310 8.60 -22.65 -1.90
CA PRO A 310 10.00 -22.96 -1.69
C PRO A 310 10.87 -21.93 -2.42
N HIS A 311 11.73 -21.23 -1.70
CA HIS A 311 12.54 -20.13 -2.26
C HIS A 311 14.03 -20.32 -1.88
N PRO A 312 14.70 -21.38 -2.39
CA PRO A 312 15.88 -21.95 -1.74
C PRO A 312 17.22 -21.37 -2.24
N SER A 313 17.24 -20.21 -2.91
CA SER A 313 18.41 -19.75 -3.69
C SER A 313 18.93 -18.37 -3.33
N PHE A 314 18.05 -17.38 -3.14
CA PHE A 314 18.39 -15.98 -2.88
C PHE A 314 17.29 -15.39 -1.98
N GLY A 315 17.56 -14.46 -1.06
CA GLY A 315 16.51 -13.89 -0.19
C GLY A 315 15.69 -12.75 -0.83
N ASN A 316 15.67 -12.66 -2.17
CA ASN A 316 15.15 -11.51 -2.91
C ASN A 316 14.19 -11.95 -4.03
N HIS A 317 13.41 -11.00 -4.59
CA HIS A 317 12.20 -11.26 -5.38
C HIS A 317 11.17 -12.14 -4.65
N ASN A 318 10.72 -11.68 -3.49
CA ASN A 318 9.71 -12.39 -2.70
C ASN A 318 8.26 -12.14 -3.16
N GLY A 319 8.00 -11.04 -3.90
CA GLY A 319 6.66 -10.59 -4.26
C GLY A 319 5.78 -10.36 -3.04
N GLY A 320 4.70 -11.14 -2.91
CA GLY A 320 3.90 -11.25 -1.70
C GLY A 320 2.65 -10.37 -1.63
N MET A 321 2.31 -9.64 -2.69
CA MET A 321 1.04 -8.92 -2.74
C MET A 321 -0.15 -9.89 -2.83
N LEU A 322 -1.16 -9.63 -2.00
CA LEU A 322 -2.40 -10.39 -1.88
C LEU A 322 -3.58 -9.48 -2.22
N ALA A 323 -4.48 -9.92 -3.11
CA ALA A 323 -5.71 -9.20 -3.40
C ALA A 323 -6.85 -10.16 -3.77
N PHE A 324 -8.07 -9.85 -3.37
CA PHE A 324 -9.28 -10.51 -3.89
C PHE A 324 -9.76 -9.77 -5.15
N ALA A 325 -10.08 -10.51 -6.22
CA ALA A 325 -10.62 -9.89 -7.43
C ALA A 325 -12.13 -9.65 -7.29
N PRO A 326 -12.66 -8.44 -7.58
CA PRO A 326 -14.09 -8.16 -7.36
C PRO A 326 -15.05 -8.86 -8.35
N ASP A 327 -14.54 -9.39 -9.47
CA ASP A 327 -15.33 -10.07 -10.50
C ASP A 327 -15.56 -11.57 -10.23
N ASP A 328 -14.61 -12.24 -9.55
CA ASP A 328 -14.70 -13.68 -9.26
C ASP A 328 -14.61 -14.06 -7.77
N GLY A 329 -14.26 -13.13 -6.88
CA GLY A 329 -14.15 -13.36 -5.43
C GLY A 329 -12.98 -14.25 -5.00
N HIS A 330 -12.05 -14.62 -5.90
CA HIS A 330 -10.92 -15.48 -5.59
C HIS A 330 -9.74 -14.68 -5.03
N LEU A 331 -8.90 -15.32 -4.22
CA LEU A 331 -7.65 -14.75 -3.70
C LEU A 331 -6.54 -14.90 -4.75
N TYR A 332 -5.93 -13.79 -5.14
CA TYR A 332 -4.74 -13.78 -5.99
C TYR A 332 -3.48 -13.61 -5.12
N VAL A 333 -2.36 -14.19 -5.59
CA VAL A 333 -1.04 -14.14 -4.93
C VAL A 333 0.04 -13.88 -5.98
N GLY A 334 0.73 -12.76 -5.89
CA GLY A 334 1.87 -12.45 -6.75
C GLY A 334 3.18 -12.97 -6.14
N THR A 335 3.94 -13.77 -6.89
CA THR A 335 5.23 -14.33 -6.45
C THR A 335 6.34 -13.86 -7.38
N GLY A 336 7.47 -13.41 -6.82
CA GLY A 336 8.68 -13.15 -7.60
C GLY A 336 9.34 -14.44 -8.08
N ASP A 337 10.26 -14.33 -9.04
CA ASP A 337 10.90 -15.43 -9.77
C ASP A 337 11.89 -16.26 -8.93
N GLY A 338 12.14 -15.88 -7.69
CA GLY A 338 13.11 -16.56 -6.83
C GLY A 338 14.48 -15.89 -6.77
N GLY A 339 14.66 -14.70 -7.37
CA GLY A 339 15.77 -13.80 -7.05
C GLY A 339 16.99 -13.91 -7.96
N SER A 340 17.98 -13.07 -7.64
CA SER A 340 19.17 -12.80 -8.46
C SER A 340 18.86 -12.17 -9.82
N GLY A 341 19.89 -12.00 -10.66
CA GLY A 341 19.76 -11.41 -11.99
C GLY A 341 19.32 -12.44 -13.03
N CYS A 342 18.32 -12.07 -13.84
CA CYS A 342 17.93 -12.80 -15.06
C CYS A 342 17.40 -14.24 -14.88
N ASP A 343 16.58 -14.49 -13.85
CA ASP A 343 15.93 -15.79 -13.56
C ASP A 343 16.86 -17.01 -13.78
N PRO A 344 17.93 -17.16 -12.98
CA PRO A 344 18.92 -18.23 -13.19
C PRO A 344 18.38 -19.64 -12.93
N SER A 345 17.19 -19.73 -12.30
CA SER A 345 16.47 -20.99 -12.04
C SER A 345 15.46 -21.33 -13.15
N GLY A 346 15.16 -20.39 -14.07
CA GLY A 346 14.13 -20.54 -15.10
C GLY A 346 12.71 -20.65 -14.53
N ASN A 347 12.48 -20.10 -13.34
CA ASN A 347 11.23 -20.20 -12.58
C ASN A 347 10.08 -19.50 -13.29
N ALA A 348 10.26 -18.27 -13.78
CA ALA A 348 9.18 -17.42 -14.27
C ALA A 348 8.42 -18.09 -15.42
N GLN A 349 9.15 -18.66 -16.39
CA GLN A 349 8.60 -19.41 -17.53
C GLN A 349 8.29 -20.89 -17.23
N ASN A 350 8.68 -21.43 -16.08
CA ASN A 350 8.38 -22.81 -15.68
C ASN A 350 6.98 -22.90 -15.02
N PRO A 351 5.97 -23.53 -15.64
CA PRO A 351 4.63 -23.63 -15.08
C PRO A 351 4.52 -24.60 -13.89
N ALA A 352 5.55 -25.42 -13.63
CA ALA A 352 5.64 -26.28 -12.45
C ALA A 352 6.33 -25.60 -11.26
N SER A 353 6.84 -24.37 -11.43
CA SER A 353 7.34 -23.55 -10.31
C SER A 353 6.24 -22.56 -9.87
N PRO A 354 6.01 -22.38 -8.56
CA PRO A 354 5.06 -21.39 -8.06
C PRO A 354 5.68 -19.98 -7.97
N LEU A 355 6.93 -19.79 -8.41
CA LEU A 355 7.67 -18.53 -8.42
C LEU A 355 7.60 -17.85 -9.80
N GLY A 356 7.58 -16.51 -9.82
CA GLY A 356 7.44 -15.69 -11.03
C GLY A 356 6.05 -15.81 -11.65
N LYS A 357 5.01 -15.84 -10.80
CA LYS A 357 3.61 -16.15 -11.15
C LYS A 357 2.64 -15.14 -10.54
N LEU A 358 1.47 -15.07 -11.16
CA LEU A 358 0.25 -14.66 -10.48
C LEU A 358 -0.61 -15.92 -10.30
N LEU A 359 -0.80 -16.33 -9.05
CA LEU A 359 -1.58 -17.51 -8.67
C LEU A 359 -2.98 -17.08 -8.26
N ARG A 360 -3.96 -17.96 -8.44
CA ARG A 360 -5.38 -17.71 -8.11
C ARG A 360 -5.94 -18.87 -7.30
N LEU A 361 -6.61 -18.56 -6.19
CA LEU A 361 -7.11 -19.53 -5.22
C LEU A 361 -8.60 -19.33 -4.95
N ASP A 362 -9.37 -20.43 -5.03
CA ASP A 362 -10.68 -20.52 -4.40
C ASP A 362 -10.47 -20.95 -2.95
N VAL A 363 -10.62 -20.00 -2.02
CA VAL A 363 -10.35 -20.18 -0.58
C VAL A 363 -11.55 -20.73 0.20
N ASP A 364 -12.74 -20.77 -0.41
CA ASP A 364 -13.97 -21.33 0.15
C ASP A 364 -14.21 -22.77 -0.35
N ALA A 365 -13.60 -23.17 -1.46
CA ALA A 365 -13.56 -24.56 -1.91
C ALA A 365 -12.98 -25.51 -0.85
N VAL A 366 -13.50 -26.75 -0.83
CA VAL A 366 -13.05 -27.82 0.06
C VAL A 366 -12.73 -29.07 -0.76
N PRO A 367 -11.44 -29.40 -1.00
CA PRO A 367 -10.24 -28.63 -0.62
C PRO A 367 -10.12 -27.31 -1.41
N ILE A 368 -9.33 -26.38 -0.87
CA ILE A 368 -8.96 -25.11 -1.52
C ILE A 368 -8.42 -25.40 -2.91
N SER A 369 -8.96 -24.72 -3.92
CA SER A 369 -8.48 -24.83 -5.30
C SER A 369 -7.35 -23.82 -5.52
N LEU A 370 -6.35 -24.19 -6.32
CA LEU A 370 -5.27 -23.30 -6.73
C LEU A 370 -4.94 -23.56 -8.20
N GLU A 371 -4.79 -22.48 -8.97
CA GLU A 371 -4.25 -22.52 -10.32
C GLU A 371 -3.14 -21.48 -10.54
N THR A 372 -2.20 -21.84 -11.41
CA THR A 372 -1.26 -20.88 -12.00
C THR A 372 -2.01 -20.06 -13.04
N TRP A 373 -2.47 -18.88 -12.65
CA TRP A 373 -3.34 -18.05 -13.47
C TRP A 373 -2.56 -17.29 -14.55
N ALA A 374 -1.38 -16.76 -14.20
CA ALA A 374 -0.40 -16.24 -15.15
C ALA A 374 1.04 -16.61 -14.76
N LEU A 375 1.93 -16.53 -15.74
CA LEU A 375 3.37 -16.79 -15.60
C LEU A 375 4.23 -15.70 -16.27
N GLY A 376 5.55 -15.80 -16.10
CA GLY A 376 6.49 -14.86 -16.74
C GLY A 376 6.55 -13.49 -16.08
N LEU A 377 6.32 -13.42 -14.77
CA LEU A 377 6.55 -12.22 -13.95
C LEU A 377 7.93 -12.31 -13.26
N ARG A 378 8.52 -11.15 -12.91
CA ARG A 378 9.85 -11.06 -12.28
C ARG A 378 9.78 -10.90 -10.76
N ASN A 379 9.19 -9.81 -10.28
CA ASN A 379 8.93 -9.50 -8.89
C ASN A 379 7.71 -8.55 -8.81
N PRO A 380 6.47 -9.08 -8.94
CA PRO A 380 5.24 -8.31 -9.00
C PRO A 380 4.89 -7.73 -7.61
N TRP A 381 5.67 -6.73 -7.20
CA TRP A 381 5.74 -6.24 -5.83
C TRP A 381 4.41 -5.67 -5.35
N ARG A 382 3.73 -4.87 -6.19
CA ARG A 382 2.37 -4.38 -5.91
C ARG A 382 1.51 -4.39 -7.17
N TYR A 383 0.34 -5.02 -7.04
CA TYR A 383 -0.72 -5.05 -8.03
C TYR A 383 -2.06 -4.80 -7.34
N SER A 384 -3.08 -4.39 -8.10
CA SER A 384 -4.43 -4.17 -7.58
C SER A 384 -5.49 -4.48 -8.64
N PHE A 385 -6.71 -4.74 -8.18
CA PHE A 385 -7.91 -4.76 -9.02
C PHE A 385 -8.68 -3.45 -8.81
N ASP A 386 -9.12 -2.80 -9.89
CA ASP A 386 -10.03 -1.67 -9.82
C ASP A 386 -11.36 -2.11 -9.22
N ARG A 387 -11.74 -1.60 -8.04
CA ARG A 387 -12.99 -1.97 -7.34
C ARG A 387 -14.28 -1.74 -8.15
N LEU A 388 -14.25 -1.00 -9.26
CA LEU A 388 -15.42 -0.78 -10.11
C LEU A 388 -15.46 -1.64 -11.38
N SER A 389 -14.36 -1.68 -12.15
CA SER A 389 -14.30 -2.49 -13.38
C SER A 389 -13.78 -3.91 -13.16
N SER A 390 -13.19 -4.17 -12.00
CA SER A 390 -12.34 -5.32 -11.69
C SER A 390 -11.06 -5.40 -12.53
N ASP A 391 -10.69 -4.39 -13.30
CA ASP A 391 -9.47 -4.41 -14.13
C ASP A 391 -8.20 -4.58 -13.29
N LEU A 392 -7.29 -5.45 -13.72
CA LEU A 392 -6.03 -5.76 -13.03
C LEU A 392 -4.93 -4.82 -13.48
N TYR A 393 -4.16 -4.29 -12.53
CA TYR A 393 -2.95 -3.49 -12.76
C TYR A 393 -1.80 -4.12 -11.97
N ILE A 394 -0.73 -4.55 -12.64
CA ILE A 394 0.48 -5.11 -12.00
C ILE A 394 1.63 -4.15 -12.25
N ALA A 395 2.34 -3.75 -11.18
CA ALA A 395 3.66 -3.14 -11.33
C ALA A 395 4.70 -4.24 -11.06
N ASP A 396 5.47 -4.59 -12.09
CA ASP A 396 6.53 -5.60 -12.00
C ASP A 396 7.88 -4.91 -11.99
N VAL A 397 8.75 -5.29 -11.04
CA VAL A 397 10.01 -4.59 -10.78
C VAL A 397 11.07 -5.02 -11.79
N GLY A 398 11.66 -4.04 -12.47
CA GLY A 398 12.65 -4.20 -13.52
C GLY A 398 14.00 -4.75 -13.07
N GLN A 399 14.87 -5.06 -14.04
CA GLN A 399 16.16 -5.72 -13.76
C GLN A 399 17.31 -4.72 -13.58
N ASN A 400 17.64 -3.95 -14.62
CA ASN A 400 18.67 -2.89 -14.54
C ASN A 400 18.37 -1.70 -15.47
N GLN A 401 17.31 -1.78 -16.30
CA GLN A 401 17.11 -0.88 -17.43
C GLN A 401 15.70 -0.32 -17.49
N TRP A 402 14.65 -1.14 -17.27
CA TRP A 402 13.24 -0.75 -17.46
C TRP A 402 12.33 -1.29 -16.37
N GLU A 403 11.50 -0.40 -15.81
CA GLU A 403 10.39 -0.70 -14.92
C GLU A 403 9.05 -0.68 -15.69
N GLU A 404 8.07 -1.48 -15.27
CA GLU A 404 6.85 -1.69 -16.06
C GLU A 404 5.53 -1.75 -15.26
N ILE A 405 4.43 -1.35 -15.93
CA ILE A 405 3.05 -1.58 -15.47
C ILE A 405 2.25 -2.29 -16.54
N ASP A 406 1.79 -3.50 -16.22
CA ASP A 406 0.78 -4.23 -16.97
C ASP A 406 -0.64 -3.88 -16.55
N TYR A 407 -1.55 -4.04 -17.50
CA TYR A 407 -2.98 -3.82 -17.33
C TYR A 407 -3.79 -4.91 -18.02
N ARG A 408 -4.75 -5.54 -17.34
CA ARG A 408 -5.63 -6.56 -17.94
C ARG A 408 -7.11 -6.33 -17.61
N PRO A 409 -7.92 -5.96 -18.62
CA PRO A 409 -9.32 -5.60 -18.42
C PRO A 409 -10.15 -6.83 -18.04
N ALA A 410 -11.20 -6.63 -17.23
CA ALA A 410 -12.15 -7.69 -16.93
C ALA A 410 -13.20 -7.86 -18.06
N PRO A 411 -13.79 -9.07 -18.24
CA PRO A 411 -13.39 -10.34 -17.63
C PRO A 411 -12.13 -10.91 -18.30
N ARG A 412 -11.22 -11.47 -17.50
CA ARG A 412 -9.96 -12.06 -17.98
C ARG A 412 -10.10 -13.58 -18.18
N SER A 413 -9.01 -14.25 -18.55
CA SER A 413 -8.91 -15.71 -18.60
C SER A 413 -7.51 -16.18 -18.19
N PRO A 414 -7.35 -17.35 -17.53
CA PRO A 414 -6.05 -17.88 -17.14
C PRO A 414 -5.21 -18.29 -18.36
N GLY A 415 -3.89 -18.38 -18.15
CA GLY A 415 -2.90 -18.74 -19.17
C GLY A 415 -2.15 -17.56 -19.77
N GLU A 416 -2.21 -16.38 -19.15
CA GLU A 416 -1.41 -15.22 -19.55
C GLU A 416 0.08 -15.42 -19.28
N ASN A 417 0.93 -14.80 -20.11
CA ASN A 417 2.39 -14.87 -19.99
C ASN A 417 3.03 -13.48 -20.17
N TYR A 418 3.58 -12.94 -19.10
CA TYR A 418 4.18 -11.61 -18.95
C TYR A 418 5.65 -11.54 -19.41
N ALA A 419 6.13 -12.66 -19.96
CA ALA A 419 7.31 -12.75 -20.83
C ALA A 419 8.70 -12.41 -20.23
N TRP A 420 8.81 -12.07 -18.95
CA TRP A 420 10.10 -12.19 -18.23
C TRP A 420 10.57 -13.66 -18.28
N VAL A 421 11.84 -13.98 -18.56
CA VAL A 421 13.03 -13.12 -18.74
C VAL A 421 13.33 -12.73 -20.20
N LEU A 422 12.48 -13.09 -21.18
CA LEU A 422 12.74 -12.76 -22.59
C LEU A 422 12.65 -11.26 -22.87
N TYR A 423 11.76 -10.58 -22.15
CA TYR A 423 11.52 -9.14 -22.17
C TYR A 423 11.98 -8.49 -20.84
N GLU A 424 12.15 -7.17 -20.85
CA GLU A 424 12.24 -6.27 -19.69
C GLU A 424 11.60 -4.95 -20.17
N GLY A 425 10.39 -4.61 -19.69
CA GLY A 425 9.53 -3.68 -20.44
C GLY A 425 9.12 -4.29 -21.79
N THR A 426 8.90 -3.43 -22.80
CA THR A 426 8.63 -3.87 -24.19
C THR A 426 9.88 -4.40 -24.92
N HIS A 427 11.06 -4.39 -24.27
CA HIS A 427 12.34 -4.62 -24.91
C HIS A 427 12.74 -6.10 -24.97
N CYS A 428 12.75 -6.67 -26.17
CA CYS A 428 13.32 -8.00 -26.46
C CYS A 428 14.32 -7.97 -27.64
N PRO A 429 15.46 -8.68 -27.56
CA PRO A 429 15.95 -9.45 -26.41
C PRO A 429 16.23 -8.53 -25.21
N ASN A 430 15.83 -9.00 -24.03
CA ASN A 430 16.01 -8.34 -22.75
C ASN A 430 17.41 -7.70 -22.64
N PRO A 431 17.52 -6.36 -22.53
CA PRO A 431 18.79 -5.64 -22.60
C PRO A 431 19.70 -5.91 -21.39
N SER A 432 19.12 -6.26 -20.22
CA SER A 432 19.87 -6.70 -19.05
C SER A 432 20.37 -8.15 -19.17
N CYS A 433 19.69 -8.99 -19.95
CA CYS A 433 19.86 -10.44 -19.94
C CYS A 433 20.24 -10.97 -21.33
N GLY A 434 21.47 -10.70 -21.76
CA GLY A 434 22.00 -10.95 -23.12
C GLY A 434 22.04 -12.40 -23.65
N SER A 435 21.38 -13.35 -22.97
CA SER A 435 21.18 -14.74 -23.38
C SER A 435 19.73 -15.23 -23.18
N SER A 436 18.76 -14.35 -22.89
CA SER A 436 17.42 -14.74 -22.42
C SER A 436 16.67 -15.68 -23.37
N GLY A 437 16.71 -15.42 -24.69
CA GLY A 437 16.17 -16.31 -25.70
C GLY A 437 15.79 -15.61 -27.00
N ALA A 438 14.84 -16.20 -27.73
CA ALA A 438 14.27 -15.62 -28.94
C ALA A 438 12.86 -15.10 -28.65
N CYS A 439 12.60 -13.82 -28.96
CA CYS A 439 11.35 -13.11 -28.63
C CYS A 439 10.05 -13.80 -29.10
N ASN A 440 10.14 -14.65 -30.12
CA ASN A 440 9.03 -15.37 -30.71
C ASN A 440 8.80 -16.78 -30.11
N SER A 441 9.49 -17.17 -29.04
CA SER A 441 9.23 -18.45 -28.36
C SER A 441 8.01 -18.39 -27.42
N ILE A 442 7.61 -17.20 -26.97
CA ILE A 442 6.35 -16.95 -26.26
C ILE A 442 5.31 -16.48 -27.28
N PRO A 443 4.21 -17.23 -27.50
CA PRO A 443 3.14 -16.79 -28.39
C PRO A 443 2.25 -15.75 -27.69
N ASN A 444 2.03 -14.61 -28.34
CA ASN A 444 1.18 -13.51 -27.84
C ASN A 444 1.55 -13.07 -26.40
N PRO A 445 2.80 -12.63 -26.16
CA PRO A 445 3.21 -12.18 -24.84
C PRO A 445 2.31 -11.02 -24.35
N ILE A 446 2.04 -11.03 -23.06
CA ILE A 446 1.56 -9.84 -22.36
C ILE A 446 2.74 -8.86 -22.32
N LEU A 447 2.49 -7.63 -22.76
CA LEU A 447 3.43 -6.52 -22.68
C LEU A 447 2.76 -5.39 -21.89
N PRO A 448 3.54 -4.56 -21.19
CA PRO A 448 3.04 -3.50 -20.34
C PRO A 448 2.37 -2.37 -21.13
N ILE A 449 1.52 -1.61 -20.45
CA ILE A 449 0.91 -0.38 -20.99
C ILE A 449 1.73 0.87 -20.66
N LEU A 450 2.61 0.79 -19.66
CA LEU A 450 3.52 1.84 -19.24
C LEU A 450 4.89 1.23 -18.94
N GLU A 451 5.95 1.81 -19.48
CA GLU A 451 7.33 1.51 -19.09
C GLU A 451 8.11 2.80 -18.85
N TYR A 452 9.15 2.75 -18.02
CA TYR A 452 10.13 3.83 -17.91
C TYR A 452 11.53 3.28 -17.60
N SER A 453 12.57 3.94 -18.11
CA SER A 453 13.94 3.49 -17.84
C SER A 453 14.46 3.97 -16.49
N HIS A 454 15.51 3.32 -15.99
CA HIS A 454 16.25 3.72 -14.78
C HIS A 454 16.95 5.11 -14.89
N THR A 455 16.77 5.80 -16.02
CA THR A 455 17.27 7.18 -16.23
C THR A 455 16.65 8.13 -15.21
N GLY A 456 17.50 8.90 -14.52
CA GLY A 456 17.08 9.83 -13.47
C GLY A 456 17.11 9.23 -12.06
N GLY A 457 17.62 8.00 -11.88
CA GLY A 457 17.77 7.37 -10.56
C GLY A 457 16.58 6.54 -10.12
N ALA A 458 15.66 6.23 -11.03
CA ALA A 458 14.59 5.28 -10.81
C ALA A 458 15.15 3.84 -10.84
N CYS A 459 14.58 2.90 -10.09
CA CYS A 459 15.19 1.57 -9.90
C CYS A 459 14.23 0.42 -9.58
N SER A 460 12.99 0.73 -9.19
CA SER A 460 12.07 -0.24 -8.60
C SER A 460 10.68 0.39 -8.48
N ILE A 461 9.76 -0.06 -9.32
CA ILE A 461 8.40 0.45 -9.37
C ILE A 461 7.59 -0.01 -8.16
N THR A 462 6.83 0.92 -7.61
CA THR A 462 5.82 0.64 -6.58
C THR A 462 4.45 0.90 -7.17
N GLY A 463 3.77 -0.19 -7.51
CA GLY A 463 2.37 -0.19 -7.91
C GLY A 463 1.45 0.32 -6.81
N GLY A 464 0.31 0.85 -7.24
CA GLY A 464 -0.75 1.32 -6.36
C GLY A 464 -2.13 0.93 -6.86
N TYR A 465 -3.06 1.87 -6.78
CA TYR A 465 -4.50 1.62 -6.88
C TYR A 465 -5.17 2.59 -7.84
N VAL A 466 -6.26 2.16 -8.46
CA VAL A 466 -7.20 3.07 -9.13
C VAL A 466 -8.02 3.80 -8.06
N TYR A 467 -7.98 5.13 -8.05
CA TYR A 467 -8.80 5.91 -7.12
C TYR A 467 -10.28 5.67 -7.40
N ARG A 468 -10.99 5.20 -6.36
CA ARG A 468 -12.45 4.99 -6.32
C ARG A 468 -13.09 5.59 -5.06
N GLY A 469 -12.39 6.53 -4.44
CA GLY A 469 -12.82 7.22 -3.23
C GLY A 469 -14.00 8.16 -3.43
N CYS A 470 -14.65 8.49 -2.31
CA CYS A 470 -15.84 9.33 -2.25
C CYS A 470 -15.51 10.83 -2.34
N ARG A 471 -14.33 11.25 -1.86
CA ARG A 471 -14.01 12.67 -1.57
C ARG A 471 -13.43 13.46 -2.76
N MET A 472 -12.94 12.79 -3.80
CA MET A 472 -12.26 13.42 -4.93
C MET A 472 -12.73 12.80 -6.25
N SER A 473 -14.03 12.88 -6.55
CA SER A 473 -14.65 12.13 -7.65
C SER A 473 -14.05 12.42 -9.04
N GLY A 474 -13.47 13.60 -9.25
CA GLY A 474 -12.70 13.95 -10.46
C GLY A 474 -11.42 13.13 -10.68
N LEU A 475 -10.91 12.47 -9.63
CA LEU A 475 -9.85 11.45 -9.72
C LEU A 475 -10.39 10.04 -10.04
N SER A 476 -11.70 9.79 -9.98
CA SER A 476 -12.26 8.44 -10.13
C SER A 476 -11.81 7.79 -11.44
N GLY A 477 -11.17 6.62 -11.37
CA GLY A 477 -10.57 5.95 -12.54
C GLY A 477 -9.16 6.43 -12.90
N ARG A 478 -8.41 7.03 -11.96
CA ARG A 478 -6.98 7.36 -12.07
C ARG A 478 -6.15 6.39 -11.25
N TYR A 479 -5.22 5.68 -11.88
CA TYR A 479 -4.24 4.81 -11.22
C TYR A 479 -3.08 5.63 -10.67
N PHE A 480 -2.65 5.37 -9.44
CA PHE A 480 -1.48 5.98 -8.80
C PHE A 480 -0.34 4.96 -8.64
N TYR A 481 0.89 5.39 -8.85
CA TYR A 481 2.12 4.59 -8.71
C TYR A 481 3.33 5.47 -8.34
N ALA A 482 4.43 4.83 -7.97
CA ALA A 482 5.67 5.48 -7.55
C ALA A 482 6.92 4.69 -8.02
N ASP A 483 8.10 5.23 -7.75
CA ASP A 483 9.37 4.50 -7.78
C ASP A 483 10.09 4.64 -6.44
N PHE A 484 10.65 3.54 -5.93
CA PHE A 484 11.27 3.49 -4.60
C PHE A 484 12.60 4.26 -4.52
N CYS A 485 13.41 4.32 -5.58
CA CYS A 485 14.68 5.07 -5.57
C CYS A 485 14.50 6.53 -5.98
N ALA A 486 13.68 6.81 -6.99
CA ALA A 486 13.46 8.17 -7.47
C ALA A 486 12.45 8.96 -6.63
N ALA A 487 11.74 8.31 -5.70
CA ALA A 487 10.72 8.87 -4.82
C ALA A 487 9.60 9.67 -5.51
N PHE A 488 9.43 9.52 -6.83
CA PHE A 488 8.36 10.19 -7.55
C PHE A 488 7.01 9.56 -7.23
N ILE A 489 5.95 10.36 -7.28
CA ILE A 489 4.57 9.88 -7.31
C ILE A 489 3.95 10.32 -8.63
N LYS A 490 3.44 9.36 -9.41
CA LYS A 490 2.84 9.58 -10.73
C LYS A 490 1.47 8.92 -10.81
N SER A 491 0.67 9.35 -11.78
CA SER A 491 -0.65 8.78 -12.00
C SER A 491 -1.15 8.94 -13.43
N PHE A 492 -2.02 8.04 -13.90
CA PHE A 492 -2.60 8.07 -15.24
C PHE A 492 -4.03 7.52 -15.25
N ARG A 493 -4.69 7.59 -16.40
CA ARG A 493 -6.01 6.99 -16.67
C ARG A 493 -5.87 5.99 -17.82
N VAL A 494 -6.54 4.84 -17.76
CA VAL A 494 -6.61 3.93 -18.91
C VAL A 494 -7.86 4.24 -19.74
N VAL A 495 -7.68 4.37 -21.06
CA VAL A 495 -8.77 4.51 -22.02
C VAL A 495 -8.50 3.56 -23.18
N ALA A 496 -9.45 2.67 -23.47
CA ALA A 496 -9.33 1.65 -24.52
C ALA A 496 -8.04 0.79 -24.44
N GLY A 497 -7.57 0.52 -23.22
CA GLY A 497 -6.34 -0.25 -22.97
C GLY A 497 -5.02 0.53 -23.07
N ALA A 498 -5.06 1.84 -23.32
CA ALA A 498 -3.88 2.70 -23.41
C ALA A 498 -3.78 3.72 -22.26
N VAL A 499 -2.55 4.08 -21.88
CA VAL A 499 -2.25 5.15 -20.92
C VAL A 499 -2.65 6.51 -21.49
N THR A 500 -3.36 7.30 -20.69
CA THR A 500 -3.79 8.66 -20.99
C THR A 500 -3.69 9.54 -19.74
N ASP A 501 -3.62 10.87 -19.92
CA ASP A 501 -3.63 11.84 -18.81
C ASP A 501 -2.57 11.52 -17.72
N LEU A 502 -1.37 11.12 -18.16
CA LEU A 502 -0.22 10.85 -17.29
C LEU A 502 0.24 12.17 -16.63
N ARG A 503 0.39 12.16 -15.31
CA ARG A 503 0.78 13.32 -14.51
C ARG A 503 1.85 12.92 -13.50
N ASP A 504 2.84 13.80 -13.34
CA ASP A 504 3.64 13.83 -12.13
C ASP A 504 2.84 14.54 -11.01
N GLN A 505 2.90 13.97 -9.82
CA GLN A 505 2.18 14.42 -8.63
C GLN A 505 3.13 14.63 -7.44
N THR A 506 4.44 14.40 -7.62
CA THR A 506 5.44 14.39 -6.54
C THR A 506 5.48 15.72 -5.79
N ALA A 507 5.45 16.85 -6.50
CA ALA A 507 5.48 18.19 -5.91
C ALA A 507 4.13 18.64 -5.32
N GLU A 508 3.02 18.06 -5.79
CA GLU A 508 1.65 18.36 -5.32
C GLU A 508 1.32 17.57 -4.04
N LEU A 509 1.82 16.34 -3.93
CA LEU A 509 1.65 15.44 -2.80
C LEU A 509 2.74 15.58 -1.72
N ALA A 510 3.71 16.48 -1.91
CA ALA A 510 4.77 16.74 -0.93
C ALA A 510 4.16 17.21 0.42
N PRO A 511 4.49 16.56 1.55
CA PRO A 511 3.90 16.90 2.85
C PRO A 511 4.43 18.23 3.40
N GLY A 512 3.58 18.92 4.16
CA GLY A 512 3.94 20.20 4.80
C GLY A 512 4.95 20.06 5.95
N GLY A 513 5.38 21.21 6.48
CA GLY A 513 6.17 21.28 7.73
C GLY A 513 7.63 20.82 7.64
N GLY A 514 8.15 20.56 6.44
CA GLY A 514 9.52 20.05 6.25
C GLY A 514 9.65 18.53 6.39
N ALA A 515 8.53 17.81 6.46
CA ALA A 515 8.51 16.38 6.17
C ALA A 515 8.79 16.11 4.68
N ALA A 516 9.06 14.85 4.34
CA ALA A 516 9.19 14.40 2.96
C ALA A 516 8.74 12.93 2.85
N ILE A 517 8.34 12.53 1.64
CA ILE A 517 8.04 11.15 1.28
C ILE A 517 9.22 10.66 0.44
N ASN A 518 9.95 9.63 0.88
CA ASN A 518 11.25 9.27 0.30
C ASN A 518 11.40 7.79 -0.08
N LEU A 519 10.84 6.85 0.69
CA LEU A 519 11.04 5.40 0.47
C LEU A 519 9.68 4.71 0.28
N ILE A 520 8.98 5.08 -0.79
CA ILE A 520 7.59 4.65 -1.05
C ILE A 520 7.56 3.13 -1.29
N THR A 521 7.04 2.37 -0.35
CA THR A 521 6.96 0.89 -0.41
C THR A 521 5.64 0.39 -0.96
N SER A 522 4.56 1.14 -0.78
CA SER A 522 3.22 0.76 -1.24
C SER A 522 2.29 1.96 -1.26
N PHE A 523 1.26 1.88 -2.08
CA PHE A 523 0.02 2.60 -1.82
C PHE A 523 -0.95 1.70 -1.04
N GLY A 524 -2.13 2.21 -0.72
CA GLY A 524 -3.23 1.44 -0.13
C GLY A 524 -4.54 2.18 -0.21
N GLU A 525 -5.65 1.53 0.17
CA GLU A 525 -6.97 2.16 0.21
C GLU A 525 -7.78 1.79 1.46
N ASP A 526 -8.64 2.71 1.92
CA ASP A 526 -9.63 2.42 2.95
C ASP A 526 -10.95 1.87 2.36
N ALA A 527 -11.90 1.49 3.22
CA ALA A 527 -13.19 0.98 2.77
C ALA A 527 -13.98 1.99 1.91
N ARG A 528 -13.70 3.30 2.02
CA ARG A 528 -14.29 4.35 1.17
C ARG A 528 -13.63 4.46 -0.21
N GLY A 529 -12.42 3.89 -0.38
CA GLY A 529 -11.63 3.96 -1.62
C GLY A 529 -10.66 5.15 -1.66
N GLU A 530 -10.43 5.81 -0.53
CA GLU A 530 -9.45 6.89 -0.43
C GLU A 530 -8.03 6.33 -0.37
N ILE A 531 -7.09 6.91 -1.13
CA ILE A 531 -5.74 6.37 -1.27
C ILE A 531 -4.78 6.88 -0.18
N TYR A 532 -3.90 5.98 0.25
CA TYR A 532 -2.80 6.18 1.18
C TYR A 532 -1.46 5.81 0.52
N ILE A 533 -0.38 6.34 1.09
CA ILE A 533 1.02 6.09 0.72
C ILE A 533 1.73 5.57 1.97
N ALA A 534 2.50 4.48 1.84
CA ALA A 534 3.41 3.99 2.86
C ALA A 534 4.85 4.36 2.52
N ASP A 535 5.55 5.01 3.46
CA ASP A 535 6.97 5.35 3.36
C ASP A 535 7.76 4.52 4.40
N ARG A 536 8.75 3.75 3.92
CA ARG A 536 9.62 2.91 4.75
C ARG A 536 10.37 3.69 5.84
N GLY A 537 10.48 5.01 5.71
CA GLY A 537 10.94 5.92 6.77
C GLY A 537 10.10 5.89 8.06
N GLY A 538 8.96 5.19 8.06
CA GLY A 538 8.14 4.92 9.24
C GLY A 538 6.83 5.70 9.27
N GLU A 539 6.34 6.11 8.09
CA GLU A 539 5.28 7.09 7.93
C GLU A 539 4.19 6.60 6.97
N ILE A 540 2.95 6.98 7.24
CA ILE A 540 1.80 6.74 6.35
C ILE A 540 1.14 8.07 6.07
N TYR A 541 0.84 8.35 4.79
CA TYR A 541 0.20 9.60 4.35
C TYR A 541 -1.10 9.30 3.61
N LYS A 542 -2.18 10.00 3.95
CA LYS A 542 -3.43 9.97 3.17
C LYS A 542 -3.37 11.04 2.08
N ILE A 543 -3.69 10.67 0.82
CA ILE A 543 -3.92 11.64 -0.25
C ILE A 543 -5.28 12.31 -0.01
N VAL A 544 -5.31 13.63 -0.01
CA VAL A 544 -6.52 14.43 0.25
C VAL A 544 -6.60 15.62 -0.70
N PRO A 545 -7.80 16.17 -0.95
CA PRO A 545 -7.90 17.44 -1.66
C PRO A 545 -7.43 18.57 -0.73
N ILE A 546 -6.76 19.57 -1.30
CA ILE A 546 -6.71 20.91 -0.73
C ILE A 546 -8.14 21.46 -0.77
N LEU A 547 -8.86 21.29 0.33
CA LEU A 547 -10.00 22.15 0.61
C LEU A 547 -9.47 23.58 0.79
N PRO A 548 -10.01 24.57 0.06
CA PRO A 548 -9.61 25.96 0.28
C PRO A 548 -9.90 26.42 1.72
N ASN A 549 -9.26 27.49 2.17
CA ASN A 549 -9.59 28.14 3.45
C ASN A 549 -10.95 28.82 3.35
N LEU A 550 -11.76 28.82 4.42
CA LEU A 550 -13.11 29.42 4.42
C LEU A 550 -13.05 30.87 3.96
N GLN A 551 -13.58 31.16 2.77
CA GLN A 551 -13.55 32.52 2.26
C GLN A 551 -14.58 33.37 3.01
N VAL A 552 -14.11 34.49 3.58
CA VAL A 552 -14.91 35.43 4.35
C VAL A 552 -15.05 36.72 3.55
N SER A 553 -16.21 36.93 2.91
CA SER A 553 -16.50 38.17 2.20
C SER A 553 -17.32 39.12 3.07
N GLY A 554 -16.66 40.08 3.71
CA GLY A 554 -17.31 41.06 4.59
C GLY A 554 -16.81 42.49 4.35
N VAL A 555 -17.69 43.48 4.51
CA VAL A 555 -17.33 44.90 4.36
C VAL A 555 -16.36 45.29 5.48
N GLY A 556 -15.11 45.58 5.13
CA GLY A 556 -14.02 45.87 6.08
C GLY A 556 -13.10 44.68 6.36
N ALA A 557 -13.39 43.48 5.85
CA ALA A 557 -12.46 42.36 5.89
C ALA A 557 -11.35 42.55 4.84
N ALA A 558 -10.13 42.85 5.28
CA ALA A 558 -8.95 42.67 4.45
C ALA A 558 -8.69 41.16 4.24
N PRO A 559 -8.16 40.71 3.10
CA PRO A 559 -7.73 39.33 2.93
C PRO A 559 -6.70 38.96 4.01
N PHE A 560 -6.91 37.84 4.69
CA PHE A 560 -6.13 37.43 5.85
C PHE A 560 -4.68 37.10 5.46
N SER A 561 -3.74 37.92 5.92
CA SER A 561 -2.29 37.70 5.73
C SER A 561 -1.76 36.66 6.73
N PRO A 562 -1.18 35.53 6.28
CA PRO A 562 -0.56 34.56 7.18
C PRO A 562 0.63 35.17 7.95
N GLY A 563 0.79 34.80 9.22
CA GLY A 563 2.02 35.06 9.99
C GLY A 563 1.97 36.15 11.07
N SER A 564 0.82 36.77 11.35
CA SER A 564 0.68 37.63 12.55
C SER A 564 0.53 36.80 13.83
N SER A 565 1.29 37.14 14.87
CA SER A 565 1.57 36.31 16.07
C SER A 565 0.41 35.96 17.01
N ASP A 566 -0.84 36.36 16.71
CA ASP A 566 -1.96 36.28 17.66
C ASP A 566 -3.09 35.33 17.23
N TRP A 567 -3.11 34.86 15.97
CA TRP A 567 -4.10 33.90 15.45
C TRP A 567 -3.50 33.02 14.35
N THR A 568 -3.60 31.69 14.48
CA THR A 568 -3.22 30.72 13.43
C THR A 568 -4.39 29.79 13.09
N TRP A 569 -4.40 29.24 11.87
CA TRP A 569 -5.44 28.33 11.36
C TRP A 569 -5.25 26.86 11.81
N GLU A 570 -4.30 26.59 12.70
CA GLU A 570 -3.71 25.26 12.89
C GLU A 570 -4.66 24.26 13.58
N ASP A 571 -5.53 24.72 14.49
CA ASP A 571 -6.53 23.88 15.18
C ASP A 571 -7.52 23.18 14.21
N LEU A 572 -7.74 23.73 13.00
CA LEU A 572 -8.63 23.16 11.97
C LEU A 572 -8.07 21.91 11.29
N GLN A 573 -6.76 21.65 11.35
CA GLN A 573 -6.16 20.40 10.88
C GLN A 573 -5.54 19.57 12.02
N ALA A 574 -5.03 20.22 13.08
CA ALA A 574 -4.21 19.55 14.10
C ALA A 574 -5.00 18.67 15.10
N THR A 575 -6.34 18.79 15.18
CA THR A 575 -7.11 18.14 16.27
C THR A 575 -8.13 17.08 15.85
N SER A 576 -8.52 16.98 14.57
CA SER A 576 -9.57 16.03 14.14
C SER A 576 -9.03 14.72 13.57
N GLY A 577 -7.95 14.74 12.77
CA GLY A 577 -7.55 13.58 11.94
C GLY A 577 -8.62 13.14 10.92
N HIS A 578 -9.65 13.96 10.70
CA HIS A 578 -10.87 13.63 9.97
C HIS A 578 -11.24 14.71 8.94
N PRO A 579 -11.86 14.35 7.80
CA PRO A 579 -12.46 15.31 6.89
C PRO A 579 -13.43 16.26 7.60
N ILE A 580 -13.32 17.56 7.32
CA ILE A 580 -14.35 18.54 7.67
C ILE A 580 -15.53 18.31 6.71
N ALA A 581 -16.71 18.03 7.28
CA ALA A 581 -17.98 17.92 6.57
C ALA A 581 -18.77 19.25 6.63
N GLN A 582 -18.56 20.04 7.68
CA GLN A 582 -19.26 21.30 7.92
C GLN A 582 -18.36 22.32 8.61
N TYR A 583 -18.44 23.58 8.20
CA TYR A 583 -17.77 24.72 8.82
C TYR A 583 -18.77 25.50 9.68
N HIS A 584 -18.40 25.82 10.92
CA HIS A 584 -19.17 26.71 11.80
C HIS A 584 -18.39 28.01 12.03
N VAL A 585 -19.09 29.14 12.00
CA VAL A 585 -18.56 30.46 12.35
C VAL A 585 -19.22 30.93 13.64
N TYR A 586 -18.40 31.29 14.62
CA TYR A 586 -18.83 31.82 15.90
C TYR A 586 -18.32 33.24 16.13
N ARG A 587 -18.96 33.96 17.05
CA ARG A 587 -18.60 35.32 17.45
C ARG A 587 -18.59 35.48 18.97
N SER A 588 -17.60 36.18 19.51
CA SER A 588 -17.61 36.69 20.89
C SER A 588 -17.57 38.23 20.90
N PRO A 589 -18.32 38.92 21.80
CA PRO A 589 -18.13 40.35 22.05
C PRO A 589 -16.74 40.67 22.59
N GLY A 590 -16.17 41.80 22.18
CA GLY A 590 -14.85 42.25 22.65
C GLY A 590 -13.66 41.54 21.99
N ASN A 591 -12.60 41.31 22.77
CA ASN A 591 -11.24 41.03 22.29
C ASN A 591 -10.91 39.53 22.08
N GLY A 592 -11.92 38.67 21.90
CA GLY A 592 -11.70 37.26 21.56
C GLY A 592 -11.44 36.34 22.75
N SER A 593 -11.87 36.76 23.94
CA SER A 593 -11.93 35.94 25.17
C SER A 593 -13.38 35.57 25.52
N GLY A 594 -13.57 34.54 26.35
CA GLY A 594 -14.90 34.10 26.82
C GLY A 594 -15.65 33.18 25.84
N THR A 595 -16.98 33.24 25.89
CA THR A 595 -17.88 32.39 25.11
C THR A 595 -18.15 32.96 23.72
N PHE A 596 -18.11 32.08 22.72
CA PHE A 596 -18.34 32.34 21.32
C PHE A 596 -19.69 31.74 20.91
N ASP A 597 -20.65 32.57 20.48
CA ASP A 597 -21.97 32.15 19.99
C ASP A 597 -21.94 31.82 18.50
N CYS A 598 -22.64 30.76 18.07
CA CYS A 598 -22.65 30.37 16.67
C CYS A 598 -23.53 31.30 15.83
N VAL A 599 -22.98 31.87 14.76
CA VAL A 599 -23.67 32.85 13.90
C VAL A 599 -23.87 32.38 12.47
N PHE A 600 -23.26 31.26 12.06
CA PHE A 600 -23.42 30.66 10.73
C PHE A 600 -22.87 29.22 10.70
N GLN A 601 -23.46 28.34 9.88
CA GLN A 601 -22.91 27.04 9.51
C GLN A 601 -23.01 26.81 8.00
N ASN A 602 -22.05 26.12 7.39
CA ASN A 602 -22.11 25.79 5.96
C ASN A 602 -21.33 24.51 5.62
N THR A 603 -21.81 23.74 4.64
CA THR A 603 -21.08 22.60 4.07
C THR A 603 -20.14 23.01 2.94
N VAL A 604 -20.40 24.14 2.25
CA VAL A 604 -19.44 24.72 1.30
C VAL A 604 -18.51 25.71 1.97
N ASN A 605 -17.27 25.76 1.48
CA ASN A 605 -16.19 26.58 2.00
C ASN A 605 -16.32 28.07 1.58
N LEU A 606 -17.45 28.70 1.93
CA LEU A 606 -17.71 30.12 1.75
C LEU A 606 -18.62 30.62 2.87
N TRP A 607 -18.20 31.67 3.58
CA TRP A 607 -19.09 32.51 4.37
C TRP A 607 -19.30 33.84 3.63
N PRO A 608 -20.48 34.07 3.01
CA PRO A 608 -20.73 35.23 2.15
C PRO A 608 -20.80 36.56 2.91
N GLY A 609 -20.61 36.55 4.24
CA GLY A 609 -21.01 37.62 5.14
C GLY A 609 -22.52 37.54 5.42
N GLY A 610 -22.91 37.36 6.68
CA GLY A 610 -24.31 37.08 7.01
C GLY A 610 -24.68 37.04 8.49
N ASP A 611 -23.81 37.49 9.40
CA ASP A 611 -24.21 37.66 10.81
C ASP A 611 -25.28 38.76 10.89
N THR A 612 -26.55 38.37 10.96
CA THR A 612 -27.70 39.30 11.02
C THR A 612 -27.75 40.10 12.32
N SER A 613 -26.88 39.80 13.27
CA SER A 613 -26.78 40.42 14.59
C SER A 613 -25.53 41.29 14.77
N VAL A 614 -24.90 41.78 13.68
CA VAL A 614 -23.66 42.59 13.71
C VAL A 614 -23.70 43.62 14.85
N PRO A 615 -22.67 43.68 15.71
CA PRO A 615 -22.62 44.67 16.79
C PRO A 615 -22.69 46.12 16.26
N PRO A 616 -23.30 47.06 17.03
CA PRO A 616 -23.45 48.45 16.59
C PRO A 616 -22.13 49.12 16.20
N PRO A 617 -22.13 50.09 15.26
CA PRO A 617 -20.92 50.76 14.81
C PRO A 617 -20.05 51.30 15.98
N GLY A 618 -18.79 50.85 16.03
CA GLY A 618 -17.84 51.17 17.09
C GLY A 618 -17.70 50.12 18.20
N ALA A 619 -18.55 49.08 18.24
CA ALA A 619 -18.37 47.94 19.13
C ALA A 619 -17.27 46.99 18.62
N LEU A 620 -16.41 46.51 19.52
CA LEU A 620 -15.41 45.47 19.22
C LEU A 620 -16.02 44.08 19.36
N PHE A 621 -15.62 43.16 18.48
CA PHE A 621 -16.00 41.75 18.48
C PHE A 621 -14.90 40.92 17.81
N SER A 622 -14.94 39.60 18.01
CA SER A 622 -14.04 38.64 17.37
C SER A 622 -14.82 37.47 16.78
N TYR A 623 -14.44 37.01 15.59
CA TYR A 623 -14.95 35.78 15.00
C TYR A 623 -13.97 34.61 15.21
N LEU A 624 -14.50 33.40 15.22
CA LEU A 624 -13.76 32.14 15.30
C LEU A 624 -14.39 31.15 14.31
N VAL A 625 -13.57 30.44 13.54
CA VAL A 625 -14.01 29.40 12.60
C VAL A 625 -13.57 28.04 13.13
N THR A 626 -14.46 27.06 13.12
CA THR A 626 -14.18 25.67 13.48
C THR A 626 -14.81 24.71 12.48
N GLY A 627 -14.25 23.51 12.37
CA GLY A 627 -14.73 22.45 11.49
C GLY A 627 -15.39 21.34 12.29
N LEU A 628 -16.40 20.71 11.71
CA LEU A 628 -17.01 19.48 12.23
C LEU A 628 -16.74 18.35 11.24
N ASN A 629 -16.41 17.17 11.78
CA ASN A 629 -16.46 15.94 10.98
C ASN A 629 -17.92 15.45 10.84
N SER A 630 -18.15 14.41 10.04
CA SER A 630 -19.49 13.83 9.87
C SER A 630 -20.08 13.26 11.17
N ALA A 631 -19.25 12.84 12.13
CA ALA A 631 -19.68 12.44 13.47
C ALA A 631 -20.06 13.61 14.40
N GLY A 632 -20.15 14.85 13.88
CA GLY A 632 -20.48 16.05 14.64
C GLY A 632 -19.40 16.49 15.64
N GLN A 633 -18.21 15.90 15.61
CA GLN A 633 -17.09 16.26 16.48
C GLN A 633 -16.43 17.52 15.94
N GLN A 634 -16.33 18.52 16.80
CA GLN A 634 -15.86 19.85 16.44
C GLN A 634 -14.38 20.05 16.80
N THR A 635 -13.63 20.72 15.91
CA THR A 635 -12.24 21.10 16.16
C THR A 635 -12.15 22.03 17.37
N SER A 636 -11.04 21.93 18.11
CA SER A 636 -10.75 22.79 19.27
C SER A 636 -10.93 24.28 18.96
N PRO A 637 -11.52 25.09 19.85
CA PRO A 637 -11.56 26.55 19.72
C PRO A 637 -10.22 27.22 20.10
N GLY A 638 -9.24 26.44 20.56
CA GLY A 638 -7.93 26.92 21.00
C GLY A 638 -7.98 27.74 22.29
N THR A 639 -6.89 28.46 22.56
CA THR A 639 -6.82 29.48 23.63
C THR A 639 -6.68 30.88 23.04
N GLY A 640 -7.23 31.87 23.74
CA GLY A 640 -7.08 33.29 23.41
C GLY A 640 -5.76 33.87 23.90
N THR A 641 -5.46 35.10 23.47
CA THR A 641 -4.30 35.89 23.90
C THR A 641 -4.15 35.88 25.43
N GLY A 642 -2.97 35.48 25.93
CA GLY A 642 -2.72 35.31 27.36
C GLY A 642 -3.14 33.94 27.94
N GLY A 643 -3.49 32.95 27.10
CA GLY A 643 -3.78 31.58 27.53
C GLY A 643 -5.17 31.36 28.13
N THR A 644 -6.09 32.31 27.93
CA THR A 644 -7.48 32.18 28.40
C THR A 644 -8.23 31.19 27.52
N PRO A 645 -8.90 30.14 28.07
CA PRO A 645 -9.70 29.22 27.25
C PRO A 645 -10.81 29.95 26.49
N ARG A 646 -11.02 29.57 25.22
CA ARG A 646 -12.23 29.94 24.46
C ARG A 646 -13.29 28.87 24.67
N THR A 647 -14.54 29.26 24.86
CA THR A 647 -15.67 28.32 24.99
C THR A 647 -16.65 28.48 23.84
N LEU A 648 -16.99 27.40 23.16
CA LEU A 648 -18.07 27.42 22.17
C LEU A 648 -19.42 27.36 22.89
N SER A 649 -20.37 28.17 22.43
CA SER A 649 -21.75 28.16 22.91
C SER A 649 -22.46 26.90 22.43
N ALA A 650 -23.25 26.28 23.31
CA ALA A 650 -24.07 25.10 22.99
C ALA A 650 -25.39 25.45 22.27
N LEU A 651 -25.55 26.70 21.81
CA LEU A 651 -26.69 27.12 21.01
C LEU A 651 -26.61 26.51 19.58
N PRO A 652 -27.76 26.14 18.97
CA PRO A 652 -27.78 25.67 17.59
C PRO A 652 -27.24 26.73 16.63
N CYS A 653 -26.39 26.30 15.69
CA CYS A 653 -25.93 27.18 14.62
C CYS A 653 -27.07 27.47 13.63
N PRO A 654 -27.26 28.74 13.21
CA PRO A 654 -28.17 29.06 12.13
C PRO A 654 -27.54 28.68 10.77
N PRO A 655 -28.31 28.08 9.83
CA PRO A 655 -27.89 27.83 8.45
C PRO A 655 -27.80 29.12 7.61
#